data_AF-A0A6M0LDF4-F1
#
_entry.id   AF-A0A6M0LDF4-F1
#
_cell.length_a   1.000
_cell.length_b   1.000
_cell.length_c   1.000
_cell.angle_alpha   90.00
_cell.angle_beta   90.00
_cell.angle_gamma   90.00
#
_symmetry.space_group_name_H-M   'P 1'
#
loop_
_entity.id
_entity.type
_entity.pdbx_description
1 polymer ?
#
loop_
_entity_poly.entity_id
_entity_poly.type
_entity_poly.pdbx_seq_one_letter_code
_entity_poly.pdbx_strand_id
1 'polypeptide(L)'
;MNFTWGILAHVDAGKTTLSESILFNAKAIASLGRVDHGDAFLDTDMQEKNRGITIFSKPAVFSYGANEMTLLDTPGHVDFATETERALWALDGAILLISGTDGVQPHTKTLFSLLKKFQIPTIIFVNKMDMENAGADSLIANIKSELADNCVELADKEAIASESEAAMEEYFETGSISDATVAELFNSRKIYPILFGSALKNDGVDELLSFMSLMASENQDRMKVRESEDFGARVYKIESLGRDSRLTFTKITSGSIKVKDVLPNGEKVDQIRVYSGNKYEQVDEAKAFDIVALVGPKDTFAGQGLGVENDREELSLTPVLQYQISFLDDTIPRVAFPNLMNLNQEDPSLNVTWDASLEQIKINLMGQVQTEILTQRIENELSYKVEFVECGVLYKETIAAAVEGVGHFEPLRHYAEAHILMEPLEPGSGIQVEANVSTDELAINWQRLIETHILEKEHVGVAIGAPITDIKFTIVGGRAHIKHTEGGDFREATYRAIRQGLMEAGTKVLEPYFKFEIAVPGNMIGRVMTDIQNMNGTFDAPDEADGVSILVGRAPASTIRNYQVQLATFTKGEGRISLIYDGYDACHNEAEVIEASGYNPDEDVDNPAASVFCSHGAGDIVPWYEVKEKCHVPCMVDKNATQDFDEIPTKRMNHGVDEWLDPDEIDKILHMATHSNHGKNPKKGWHYGDGDRVRRVDSDYVYKAPKEIKAKEKYLLVDGYNLIYAWPELKEVLDVNLDGARGKLLDILSNYKAMTDYNVIAVFDAYRVKGHEVTASDYLNIHQVFTAEAQTADAYIERFTHEHGKKYDITVVTSDGLEQVIIRGAGARLISSREFIQEVEKKAVELRNMYDIEMD
;
A
#
# COMPACT_ATOMS: atom_id res chain seq x y z
N MET A 1 -25.19 2.91 -27.66
CA MET A 1 -24.77 2.19 -26.44
C MET A 1 -23.47 1.52 -26.78
N ASN A 2 -22.45 1.76 -25.98
CA ASN A 2 -21.08 1.42 -26.30
C ASN A 2 -20.70 0.09 -25.65
N PHE A 3 -20.08 -0.83 -26.40
CA PHE A 3 -19.56 -2.09 -25.85
C PHE A 3 -18.03 -2.10 -25.96
N THR A 4 -17.33 -2.37 -24.86
CA THR A 4 -15.87 -2.37 -24.82
C THR A 4 -15.29 -3.77 -25.01
N TRP A 5 -14.48 -3.91 -26.07
CA TRP A 5 -13.68 -5.07 -26.36
C TRP A 5 -12.20 -4.84 -26.04
N GLY A 6 -11.56 -5.77 -25.33
CA GLY A 6 -10.11 -5.77 -25.15
C GLY A 6 -9.42 -6.79 -26.04
N ILE A 7 -8.28 -6.47 -26.63
CA ILE A 7 -7.45 -7.48 -27.33
C ILE A 7 -6.30 -7.85 -26.42
N LEU A 8 -6.15 -9.15 -26.13
CA LEU A 8 -5.11 -9.72 -25.30
C LEU A 8 -4.32 -10.76 -26.09
N ALA A 9 -3.00 -10.71 -26.00
CA ALA A 9 -2.14 -11.60 -26.75
C ALA A 9 -0.76 -11.70 -26.10
N HIS A 10 -0.06 -12.81 -26.32
CA HIS A 10 1.38 -12.84 -26.10
C HIS A 10 2.12 -11.98 -27.15
N VAL A 11 3.39 -11.67 -26.86
CA VAL A 11 4.30 -10.96 -27.77
C VAL A 11 4.30 -11.64 -29.14
N ASP A 12 4.35 -10.83 -30.20
CA ASP A 12 4.37 -11.24 -31.60
C ASP A 12 3.15 -12.02 -32.13
N ALA A 13 2.08 -12.23 -31.36
CA ALA A 13 0.87 -12.87 -31.87
C ALA A 13 0.09 -12.02 -32.91
N GLY A 14 0.50 -10.77 -33.12
CA GLY A 14 -0.09 -9.86 -34.11
C GLY A 14 -1.26 -9.02 -33.58
N LYS A 15 -1.22 -8.68 -32.28
CA LYS A 15 -2.25 -7.91 -31.57
C LYS A 15 -2.51 -6.55 -32.22
N THR A 16 -1.48 -5.72 -32.38
CA THR A 16 -1.61 -4.41 -33.02
C THR A 16 -2.03 -4.54 -34.48
N THR A 17 -1.57 -5.57 -35.20
CA THR A 17 -2.02 -5.82 -36.57
C THR A 17 -3.52 -6.14 -36.63
N LEU A 18 -4.05 -6.89 -35.66
CA LEU A 18 -5.48 -7.15 -35.58
C LEU A 18 -6.27 -5.88 -35.22
N SER A 19 -5.77 -5.07 -34.28
CA SER A 19 -6.43 -3.82 -33.90
C SER A 19 -6.51 -2.85 -35.08
N GLU A 20 -5.44 -2.70 -35.86
CA GLU A 20 -5.43 -1.95 -37.13
C GLU A 20 -6.46 -2.47 -38.13
N SER A 21 -6.51 -3.79 -38.35
CA SER A 21 -7.45 -4.40 -39.31
C SER A 21 -8.92 -4.22 -38.90
N ILE A 22 -9.23 -4.33 -37.60
CA ILE A 22 -10.56 -4.04 -37.05
C ILE A 22 -10.94 -2.58 -37.31
N LEU A 23 -10.06 -1.63 -36.97
CA LEU A 23 -10.33 -0.20 -37.14
C LEU A 23 -10.46 0.18 -38.62
N PHE A 24 -9.68 -0.44 -39.50
CA PHE A 24 -9.75 -0.20 -40.95
C PHE A 24 -11.05 -0.71 -41.56
N ASN A 25 -11.46 -1.94 -41.24
CA ASN A 25 -12.71 -2.52 -41.76
C ASN A 25 -13.95 -1.81 -41.20
N ALA A 26 -13.87 -1.32 -39.96
CA ALA A 26 -14.88 -0.44 -39.38
C ALA A 26 -14.86 1.00 -39.95
N LYS A 27 -13.91 1.32 -40.83
CA LYS A 27 -13.70 2.65 -41.44
C LYS A 27 -13.40 3.76 -40.42
N ALA A 28 -12.90 3.40 -39.24
CA ALA A 28 -12.44 4.35 -38.24
C ALA A 28 -11.09 4.99 -38.65
N ILE A 29 -10.26 4.25 -39.39
CA ILE A 29 -9.01 4.74 -39.98
C ILE A 29 -9.05 4.66 -41.50
N ALA A 30 -8.34 5.57 -42.18
CA ALA A 30 -8.35 5.68 -43.64
C ALA A 30 -7.41 4.68 -44.35
N SER A 31 -6.41 4.17 -43.64
CA SER A 31 -5.40 3.25 -44.16
C SER A 31 -4.89 2.35 -43.04
N LEU A 32 -4.53 1.10 -43.38
CA LEU A 32 -3.86 0.16 -42.48
C LEU A 32 -2.45 0.64 -42.16
N GLY A 33 -2.15 0.84 -40.88
CA GLY A 33 -0.78 1.00 -40.38
C GLY A 33 -0.09 -0.35 -40.14
N ARG A 34 1.23 -0.31 -39.92
CA ARG A 34 2.06 -1.46 -39.55
C ARG A 34 3.01 -1.10 -38.41
N VAL A 35 3.17 -2.05 -37.49
CA VAL A 35 4.11 -1.96 -36.38
C VAL A 35 5.55 -1.84 -36.88
N ASP A 36 5.96 -2.71 -37.81
CA ASP A 36 7.32 -2.73 -38.39
C ASP A 36 7.69 -1.42 -39.11
N HIS A 37 6.70 -0.64 -39.52
CA HIS A 37 6.88 0.63 -40.23
C HIS A 37 6.70 1.84 -39.31
N GLY A 38 6.30 1.65 -38.05
CA GLY A 38 6.10 2.71 -37.04
C GLY A 38 4.90 3.62 -37.30
N ASP A 39 3.93 3.18 -38.11
CA ASP A 39 2.75 3.97 -38.53
C ASP A 39 1.41 3.43 -38.03
N ALA A 40 1.42 2.46 -37.09
CA ALA A 40 0.22 2.02 -36.39
C ALA A 40 -0.47 3.18 -35.62
N PHE A 41 -1.79 3.22 -35.68
CA PHE A 41 -2.67 4.23 -35.11
C PHE A 41 -2.68 4.23 -33.59
N LEU A 42 -2.57 3.05 -32.96
CA LEU A 42 -2.62 2.91 -31.50
C LEU A 42 -1.24 3.04 -30.85
N ASP A 43 -0.18 2.62 -31.53
CA ASP A 43 1.21 2.77 -31.06
C ASP A 43 1.71 4.20 -31.34
N THR A 44 1.13 5.18 -30.67
CA THR A 44 1.45 6.60 -30.88
C THR A 44 2.69 7.07 -30.13
N ASP A 45 3.10 6.34 -29.09
CA ASP A 45 4.29 6.68 -28.31
C ASP A 45 5.58 6.33 -29.08
N MET A 46 6.62 7.16 -28.93
CA MET A 46 7.89 6.92 -29.64
C MET A 46 8.57 5.62 -29.21
N GLN A 47 8.42 5.19 -27.96
CA GLN A 47 8.97 3.94 -27.46
C GLN A 47 8.23 2.74 -28.04
N GLU A 48 6.90 2.81 -28.15
CA GLU A 48 6.08 1.78 -28.78
C GLU A 48 6.51 1.57 -30.24
N LYS A 49 6.68 2.67 -30.99
CA LYS A 49 7.14 2.64 -32.39
C LYS A 49 8.56 2.10 -32.56
N ASN A 50 9.48 2.49 -31.68
CA ASN A 50 10.88 2.06 -31.79
C ASN A 50 11.07 0.59 -31.44
N ARG A 51 10.26 0.05 -30.52
CA ARG A 51 10.35 -1.33 -30.05
C ARG A 51 9.39 -2.28 -30.78
N GLY A 52 8.36 -1.76 -31.42
CA GLY A 52 7.31 -2.56 -32.04
C GLY A 52 6.42 -3.31 -31.05
N ILE A 53 6.23 -2.77 -29.84
CA ILE A 53 5.38 -3.35 -28.79
C ILE A 53 4.42 -2.30 -28.23
N THR A 54 3.21 -2.73 -27.87
CA THR A 54 2.25 -1.90 -27.12
C THR A 54 2.65 -1.85 -25.66
N ILE A 55 2.79 -0.63 -25.11
CA ILE A 55 3.22 -0.39 -23.72
C ILE A 55 2.04 0.16 -22.91
N PHE A 56 1.22 1.02 -23.51
CA PHE A 56 0.11 1.68 -22.81
C PHE A 56 -1.23 1.31 -23.43
N SER A 57 -2.21 0.96 -22.59
CA SER A 57 -3.56 0.74 -23.10
C SER A 57 -4.20 2.04 -23.57
N LYS A 58 -4.73 2.02 -24.81
CA LYS A 58 -5.38 3.16 -25.47
C LYS A 58 -6.75 2.75 -26.01
N PRO A 59 -7.82 3.50 -25.69
CA PRO A 59 -9.13 3.25 -26.26
C PRO A 59 -9.21 3.77 -27.71
N ALA A 60 -9.97 3.06 -28.54
CA ALA A 60 -10.30 3.46 -29.91
C ALA A 60 -11.79 3.25 -30.15
N VAL A 61 -12.51 4.33 -30.44
CA VAL A 61 -13.95 4.25 -30.70
C VAL A 61 -14.17 3.98 -32.18
N PHE A 62 -15.02 3.02 -32.49
CA PHE A 62 -15.40 2.66 -33.86
C PHE A 62 -16.87 2.26 -33.95
N SER A 63 -17.43 2.29 -35.16
CA SER A 63 -18.81 1.87 -35.41
C SER A 63 -18.85 0.77 -36.46
N TYR A 64 -19.67 -0.25 -36.21
CA TYR A 64 -19.89 -1.32 -37.17
C TYR A 64 -21.38 -1.70 -37.19
N GLY A 65 -22.01 -1.51 -38.35
CA GLY A 65 -23.47 -1.61 -38.48
C GLY A 65 -24.16 -0.47 -37.73
N ALA A 66 -25.08 -0.80 -36.82
CA ALA A 66 -25.81 0.17 -35.98
C ALA A 66 -25.18 0.35 -34.59
N ASN A 67 -24.08 -0.37 -34.29
CA ASN A 67 -23.46 -0.39 -32.97
C ASN A 67 -22.18 0.44 -32.94
N GLU A 68 -22.02 1.14 -31.82
CA GLU A 68 -20.80 1.83 -31.45
C GLU A 68 -20.07 0.97 -30.43
N MET A 69 -18.76 0.82 -30.60
CA MET A 69 -17.92 -0.04 -29.79
C MET A 69 -16.59 0.65 -29.50
N THR A 70 -15.97 0.29 -28.38
CA THR A 70 -14.62 0.73 -28.03
C THR A 70 -13.68 -0.46 -28.03
N LEU A 71 -12.55 -0.32 -28.71
CA LEU A 71 -11.44 -1.27 -28.65
C LEU A 71 -10.42 -0.77 -27.63
N LEU A 72 -10.00 -1.62 -26.71
CA LEU A 72 -8.90 -1.37 -25.79
C LEU A 72 -7.75 -2.31 -26.14
N ASP A 73 -6.67 -1.75 -26.69
CA ASP A 73 -5.47 -2.54 -26.97
C ASP A 73 -4.66 -2.70 -25.68
N THR A 74 -4.28 -3.93 -25.31
CA THR A 74 -3.58 -4.22 -24.05
C THR A 74 -2.12 -4.58 -24.28
N PRO A 75 -1.19 -4.23 -23.38
CA PRO A 75 0.20 -4.71 -23.49
C PRO A 75 0.26 -6.24 -23.57
N GLY A 76 1.12 -6.76 -24.44
CA GLY A 76 1.28 -8.22 -24.64
C GLY A 76 2.57 -8.79 -24.02
N HIS A 77 3.38 -7.92 -23.42
CA HIS A 77 4.66 -8.28 -22.81
C HIS A 77 4.47 -8.51 -21.31
N VAL A 78 5.18 -9.50 -20.75
CA VAL A 78 5.06 -9.92 -19.34
C VAL A 78 5.39 -8.79 -18.36
N ASP A 79 6.37 -7.95 -18.69
CA ASP A 79 6.75 -6.76 -17.92
C ASP A 79 5.62 -5.72 -17.72
N PHE A 80 4.56 -5.77 -18.53
CA PHE A 80 3.41 -4.86 -18.43
C PHE A 80 2.14 -5.59 -17.97
N ALA A 81 2.27 -6.76 -17.34
CA ALA A 81 1.12 -7.56 -17.01
C ALA A 81 0.22 -6.93 -15.93
N THR A 82 0.75 -6.06 -15.05
CA THR A 82 -0.06 -5.23 -14.14
C THR A 82 -0.96 -4.25 -14.91
N GLU A 83 -0.42 -3.58 -15.92
CA GLU A 83 -1.18 -2.70 -16.82
C GLU A 83 -2.26 -3.49 -17.56
N THR A 84 -1.92 -4.67 -18.10
CA THR A 84 -2.88 -5.55 -18.76
C THR A 84 -3.98 -6.00 -17.81
N GLU A 85 -3.67 -6.38 -16.57
CA GLU A 85 -4.65 -6.76 -15.56
C GLU A 85 -5.58 -5.61 -15.18
N ARG A 86 -5.06 -4.39 -15.03
CA ARG A 86 -5.89 -3.20 -14.79
C ARG A 86 -6.83 -2.89 -15.95
N ALA A 87 -6.35 -3.04 -17.19
CA ALA A 87 -7.15 -2.84 -18.39
C ALA A 87 -8.37 -3.78 -18.45
N LEU A 88 -8.27 -5.00 -17.88
CA LEU A 88 -9.39 -5.94 -17.79
C LEU A 88 -10.59 -5.39 -17.02
N TRP A 89 -10.39 -4.47 -16.07
CA TRP A 89 -11.48 -3.89 -15.28
C TRP A 89 -12.44 -3.01 -16.10
N ALA A 90 -12.00 -2.57 -17.29
CA ALA A 90 -12.78 -1.73 -18.20
C ALA A 90 -13.53 -2.52 -19.28
N LEU A 91 -13.30 -3.83 -19.40
CA LEU A 91 -13.79 -4.64 -20.52
C LEU A 91 -15.18 -5.21 -20.28
N ASP A 92 -16.00 -5.26 -21.33
CA ASP A 92 -17.25 -6.00 -21.37
C ASP A 92 -17.08 -7.36 -22.07
N GLY A 93 -16.10 -7.45 -22.98
CA GLY A 93 -15.68 -8.68 -23.65
C GLY A 93 -14.21 -8.60 -24.05
N ALA A 94 -13.62 -9.75 -24.35
CA ALA A 94 -12.22 -9.88 -24.72
C ALA A 94 -12.03 -10.71 -26.00
N ILE A 95 -10.95 -10.41 -26.72
CA ILE A 95 -10.42 -11.20 -27.82
C ILE A 95 -9.05 -11.71 -27.38
N LEU A 96 -8.96 -13.01 -27.11
CA LEU A 96 -7.72 -13.70 -26.83
C LEU A 96 -7.09 -14.16 -28.15
N LEU A 97 -5.99 -13.53 -28.51
CA LEU A 97 -5.29 -13.78 -29.76
C LEU A 97 -4.25 -14.89 -29.59
N ILE A 98 -4.32 -15.89 -30.46
CA ILE A 98 -3.38 -17.02 -30.51
C ILE A 98 -2.73 -17.06 -31.88
N SER A 99 -1.42 -17.22 -31.94
CA SER A 99 -0.70 -17.39 -33.20
C SER A 99 -0.88 -18.82 -33.70
N GLY A 100 -1.38 -19.01 -34.92
CA GLY A 100 -1.56 -20.33 -35.52
C GLY A 100 -0.24 -21.10 -35.70
N THR A 101 0.89 -20.39 -35.80
CA THR A 101 2.22 -21.02 -35.87
C THR A 101 2.73 -21.47 -34.51
N ASP A 102 2.42 -20.72 -33.45
CA ASP A 102 2.97 -20.96 -32.11
C ASP A 102 2.02 -21.75 -31.21
N GLY A 103 0.72 -21.80 -31.52
CA GLY A 103 -0.29 -22.43 -30.67
C GLY A 103 -0.46 -21.71 -29.32
N VAL A 104 -1.03 -22.42 -28.33
CA VAL A 104 -1.22 -21.88 -26.98
C VAL A 104 0.13 -21.70 -26.29
N GLN A 105 0.47 -20.46 -25.95
CA GLN A 105 1.67 -20.16 -25.17
C GLN A 105 1.34 -20.09 -23.67
N PRO A 106 2.32 -20.29 -22.78
CA PRO A 106 2.08 -20.17 -21.34
C PRO A 106 1.54 -18.80 -20.90
N HIS A 107 2.03 -17.70 -21.47
CA HIS A 107 1.46 -16.37 -21.19
C HIS A 107 0.00 -16.28 -21.64
N THR A 108 -0.39 -16.94 -22.74
CA THR A 108 -1.80 -17.07 -23.15
C THR A 108 -2.64 -17.75 -22.07
N LYS A 109 -2.11 -18.78 -21.39
CA LYS A 109 -2.79 -19.44 -20.25
C LYS A 109 -2.97 -18.47 -19.08
N THR A 110 -1.94 -17.67 -18.77
CA THR A 110 -2.03 -16.63 -17.73
C THR A 110 -3.13 -15.61 -18.06
N LEU A 111 -3.14 -15.08 -19.30
CA LEU A 111 -4.16 -14.13 -19.76
C LEU A 111 -5.56 -14.76 -19.70
N PHE A 112 -5.71 -16.02 -20.11
CA PHE A 112 -6.98 -16.73 -20.05
C PHE A 112 -7.45 -16.99 -18.61
N SER A 113 -6.54 -17.29 -17.70
CA SER A 113 -6.81 -17.42 -16.26
C SER A 113 -7.32 -16.11 -15.67
N LEU A 114 -6.69 -14.97 -16.03
CA LEU A 114 -7.17 -13.65 -15.63
C LEU A 114 -8.58 -13.38 -16.19
N LEU A 115 -8.82 -13.66 -17.47
CA LEU A 115 -10.15 -13.50 -18.08
C LEU A 115 -11.22 -14.33 -17.36
N LYS A 116 -10.89 -15.56 -16.96
CA LYS A 116 -11.76 -16.40 -16.11
C LYS A 116 -11.98 -15.79 -14.72
N LYS A 117 -10.90 -15.33 -14.05
CA LYS A 117 -10.96 -14.70 -12.71
C LYS A 117 -11.85 -13.46 -12.73
N PHE A 118 -11.70 -12.59 -13.72
CA PHE A 118 -12.49 -11.37 -13.90
C PHE A 118 -13.86 -11.61 -14.56
N GLN A 119 -14.19 -12.86 -14.89
CA GLN A 119 -15.47 -13.26 -15.47
C GLN A 119 -15.78 -12.55 -16.80
N ILE A 120 -14.78 -12.37 -17.66
CA ILE A 120 -14.92 -11.66 -18.93
C ILE A 120 -15.27 -12.65 -20.07
N PRO A 121 -16.39 -12.47 -20.79
CA PRO A 121 -16.70 -13.23 -22.01
C PRO A 121 -15.59 -13.08 -23.05
N THR A 122 -15.09 -14.19 -23.59
CA THR A 122 -13.85 -14.20 -24.39
C THR A 122 -14.04 -14.92 -25.71
N ILE A 123 -13.64 -14.25 -26.80
CA ILE A 123 -13.49 -14.82 -28.14
C ILE A 123 -12.04 -15.27 -28.29
N ILE A 124 -11.80 -16.46 -28.85
CA ILE A 124 -10.45 -16.89 -29.22
C ILE A 124 -10.29 -16.65 -30.72
N PHE A 125 -9.33 -15.81 -31.11
CA PHE A 125 -8.99 -15.59 -32.51
C PHE A 125 -7.61 -16.20 -32.81
N VAL A 126 -7.58 -17.18 -33.70
CA VAL A 126 -6.34 -17.83 -34.15
C VAL A 126 -5.84 -17.10 -35.40
N ASN A 127 -4.80 -16.29 -35.21
CA ASN A 127 -4.19 -15.41 -36.20
C ASN A 127 -3.05 -16.10 -36.97
N LYS A 128 -2.53 -15.45 -38.01
CA LYS A 128 -1.41 -15.93 -38.85
C LYS A 128 -1.66 -17.28 -39.52
N MET A 129 -2.92 -17.60 -39.82
CA MET A 129 -3.28 -18.83 -40.54
C MET A 129 -2.78 -18.87 -41.99
N ASP A 130 -2.23 -17.77 -42.51
CA ASP A 130 -1.54 -17.71 -43.79
C ASP A 130 -0.11 -18.29 -43.77
N MET A 131 0.43 -18.58 -42.58
CA MET A 131 1.73 -19.22 -42.39
C MET A 131 1.58 -20.73 -42.21
N GLU A 132 2.65 -21.49 -42.43
CA GLU A 132 2.66 -22.94 -42.24
C GLU A 132 2.40 -23.28 -40.75
N ASN A 133 1.40 -24.12 -40.50
CA ASN A 133 0.92 -24.44 -39.15
C ASN A 133 0.45 -25.89 -39.07
N ALA A 134 0.09 -26.34 -37.86
CA ALA A 134 -0.34 -27.71 -37.58
C ALA A 134 -1.75 -28.07 -38.13
N GLY A 135 -2.44 -27.12 -38.77
CA GLY A 135 -3.82 -27.25 -39.23
C GLY A 135 -4.86 -26.90 -38.17
N ALA A 136 -6.05 -26.46 -38.60
CA ALA A 136 -7.12 -25.98 -37.73
C ALA A 136 -7.55 -27.02 -36.67
N ASP A 137 -7.79 -28.28 -37.07
CA ASP A 137 -8.23 -29.33 -36.14
C ASP A 137 -7.23 -29.60 -35.01
N SER A 138 -5.94 -29.60 -35.33
CA SER A 138 -4.86 -29.78 -34.34
C SER A 138 -4.79 -28.60 -33.38
N LEU A 139 -4.93 -27.38 -33.89
CA LEU A 139 -4.96 -26.16 -33.08
C LEU A 139 -6.18 -26.12 -32.15
N ILE A 140 -7.36 -26.55 -32.62
CA ILE A 140 -8.57 -26.67 -31.77
C ILE A 140 -8.32 -27.66 -30.64
N ALA A 141 -7.74 -28.83 -30.95
CA ALA A 141 -7.42 -29.84 -29.94
C ALA A 141 -6.43 -29.30 -28.89
N ASN A 142 -5.40 -28.58 -29.32
CA ASN A 142 -4.43 -27.92 -28.44
C ASN A 142 -5.08 -26.83 -27.57
N ILE A 143 -5.94 -25.98 -28.16
CA ILE A 143 -6.68 -24.96 -27.43
C ILE A 143 -7.58 -25.59 -26.36
N LYS A 144 -8.27 -26.69 -26.70
CA LYS A 144 -9.12 -27.42 -25.74
C LYS A 144 -8.31 -28.01 -24.59
N SER A 145 -7.20 -28.68 -24.87
CA SER A 145 -6.39 -29.32 -23.82
C SER A 145 -5.73 -28.30 -22.88
N GLU A 146 -5.25 -27.18 -23.43
CA GLU A 146 -4.47 -26.21 -22.68
C GLU A 146 -5.29 -25.11 -22.00
N LEU A 147 -6.47 -24.76 -22.54
CA LEU A 147 -7.30 -23.67 -22.03
C LEU A 147 -8.61 -24.17 -21.40
N ALA A 148 -9.49 -24.78 -22.18
CA ALA A 148 -10.76 -25.34 -21.71
C ALA A 148 -11.46 -26.22 -22.76
N ASP A 149 -12.14 -27.28 -22.32
CA ASP A 149 -12.90 -28.19 -23.19
C ASP A 149 -14.02 -27.49 -23.99
N ASN A 150 -14.63 -26.45 -23.40
CA ASN A 150 -15.73 -25.69 -23.98
C ASN A 150 -15.28 -24.58 -24.96
N CYS A 151 -14.04 -24.65 -25.44
CA CYS A 151 -13.56 -23.86 -26.57
C CYS A 151 -14.07 -24.51 -27.89
N VAL A 152 -15.02 -23.85 -28.56
CA VAL A 152 -15.75 -24.43 -29.70
C VAL A 152 -15.62 -23.55 -30.93
N GLU A 153 -15.52 -24.13 -32.12
CA GLU A 153 -15.48 -23.36 -33.36
C GLU A 153 -16.83 -22.64 -33.59
N LEU A 154 -16.80 -21.34 -33.91
CA LEU A 154 -18.03 -20.56 -34.05
C LEU A 154 -18.95 -21.07 -35.19
N ALA A 155 -18.34 -21.63 -36.24
CA ALA A 155 -19.02 -22.22 -37.37
C ALA A 155 -19.72 -23.55 -37.04
N ASP A 156 -19.24 -24.28 -36.03
CA ASP A 156 -19.80 -25.55 -35.60
C ASP A 156 -20.94 -25.34 -34.60
N LYS A 157 -22.15 -25.17 -35.13
CA LYS A 157 -23.36 -25.00 -34.32
C LYS A 157 -23.71 -26.25 -33.51
N GLU A 158 -23.35 -27.45 -33.95
CA GLU A 158 -23.62 -28.68 -33.21
C GLU A 158 -22.76 -28.75 -31.94
N ALA A 159 -21.48 -28.37 -32.04
CA ALA A 159 -20.59 -28.26 -30.89
C ALA A 159 -21.11 -27.22 -29.88
N ILE A 160 -21.58 -26.05 -30.34
CA ILE A 160 -22.16 -25.02 -29.46
C ILE A 160 -23.42 -25.53 -28.74
N ALA A 161 -24.31 -26.26 -29.43
CA ALA A 161 -25.52 -26.83 -28.84
C ALA A 161 -25.19 -27.83 -27.72
N SER A 162 -24.12 -28.60 -27.87
CA SER A 162 -23.74 -29.66 -26.93
C SER A 162 -23.34 -29.14 -25.54
N GLU A 163 -23.02 -27.85 -25.42
CA GLU A 163 -22.61 -27.21 -24.17
C GLU A 163 -23.80 -26.79 -23.27
N SER A 164 -25.04 -26.93 -23.74
CA SER A 164 -26.24 -26.58 -22.96
C SER A 164 -27.48 -27.37 -23.38
N GLU A 165 -28.19 -27.97 -22.42
CA GLU A 165 -29.42 -28.74 -22.68
C GLU A 165 -30.47 -27.92 -23.46
N ALA A 166 -30.66 -26.64 -23.11
CA ALA A 166 -31.62 -25.77 -23.79
C ALA A 166 -31.22 -25.46 -25.25
N ALA A 167 -29.93 -25.28 -25.51
CA ALA A 167 -29.42 -25.05 -26.87
C ALA A 167 -29.50 -26.33 -27.72
N MET A 168 -29.30 -27.48 -27.08
CA MET A 168 -29.43 -28.80 -27.72
C MET A 168 -30.89 -29.08 -28.12
N GLU A 169 -31.85 -28.76 -27.25
CA GLU A 169 -33.28 -28.87 -27.56
C GLU A 169 -33.67 -27.97 -28.75
N GLU A 170 -33.24 -26.71 -28.73
CA GLU A 170 -33.46 -25.76 -29.84
C GLU A 170 -32.85 -26.27 -31.17
N TYR A 171 -31.65 -26.84 -31.13
CA TYR A 171 -30.98 -27.39 -32.31
C TYR A 171 -31.69 -28.64 -32.85
N PHE A 172 -32.19 -29.53 -31.99
CA PHE A 172 -32.95 -30.71 -32.43
C PHE A 172 -34.32 -30.35 -33.02
N GLU A 173 -34.97 -29.30 -32.50
CA GLU A 173 -36.27 -28.85 -33.02
C GLU A 173 -36.16 -28.08 -34.33
N THR A 174 -35.18 -27.17 -34.44
CA THR A 174 -35.10 -26.20 -35.54
C THR A 174 -34.00 -26.50 -36.56
N GLY A 175 -33.02 -27.34 -36.20
CA GLY A 175 -31.81 -27.60 -36.99
C GLY A 175 -30.77 -26.49 -36.94
N SER A 176 -30.94 -25.48 -36.06
CA SER A 176 -30.01 -24.35 -35.88
C SER A 176 -30.12 -23.80 -34.45
N ILE A 177 -29.20 -22.91 -34.06
CA ILE A 177 -29.27 -22.21 -32.78
C ILE A 177 -29.45 -20.73 -33.08
N SER A 178 -30.38 -20.07 -32.37
CA SER A 178 -30.58 -18.62 -32.49
C SER A 178 -29.40 -17.82 -31.91
N ASP A 179 -29.21 -16.62 -32.46
CA ASP A 179 -28.16 -15.71 -32.01
C ASP A 179 -28.32 -15.30 -30.53
N ALA A 180 -29.55 -15.23 -30.04
CA ALA A 180 -29.85 -14.94 -28.63
C ALA A 180 -29.32 -16.04 -27.70
N THR A 181 -29.51 -17.32 -28.07
CA THR A 181 -28.97 -18.46 -27.31
C THR A 181 -27.44 -18.46 -27.34
N VAL A 182 -26.82 -18.20 -28.49
CA VAL A 182 -25.34 -18.09 -28.59
C VAL A 182 -24.82 -16.96 -27.70
N ALA A 183 -25.48 -15.80 -27.71
CA ALA A 183 -25.11 -14.67 -26.85
C ALA A 183 -25.29 -15.00 -25.36
N GLU A 184 -26.31 -15.75 -24.98
CA GLU A 184 -26.47 -16.20 -23.59
C GLU A 184 -25.33 -17.14 -23.16
N LEU A 185 -24.98 -18.12 -23.98
CA LEU A 185 -23.88 -19.05 -23.72
C LEU A 185 -22.53 -18.33 -23.64
N PHE A 186 -22.30 -17.36 -24.52
CA PHE A 186 -21.10 -16.52 -24.52
C PHE A 186 -21.01 -15.66 -23.26
N ASN A 187 -22.08 -14.92 -22.92
CA ASN A 187 -22.11 -14.04 -21.75
C ASN A 187 -22.01 -14.81 -20.42
N SER A 188 -22.54 -16.03 -20.37
CA SER A 188 -22.41 -16.92 -19.21
C SER A 188 -21.08 -17.70 -19.19
N ARG A 189 -20.21 -17.50 -20.19
CA ARG A 189 -18.91 -18.18 -20.36
C ARG A 189 -19.02 -19.70 -20.40
N LYS A 190 -20.17 -20.21 -20.86
CA LYS A 190 -20.37 -21.63 -21.14
C LYS A 190 -19.69 -22.06 -22.43
N ILE A 191 -19.43 -21.12 -23.34
CA ILE A 191 -18.65 -21.35 -24.56
C ILE A 191 -17.56 -20.30 -24.71
N TYR A 192 -16.43 -20.69 -25.32
CA TYR A 192 -15.41 -19.78 -25.82
C TYR A 192 -15.28 -19.97 -27.35
N PRO A 193 -15.93 -19.11 -28.16
CA PRO A 193 -15.94 -19.29 -29.62
C PRO A 193 -14.55 -19.08 -30.22
N ILE A 194 -14.12 -20.01 -31.06
CA ILE A 194 -12.88 -19.96 -31.83
C ILE A 194 -13.19 -19.47 -33.25
N LEU A 195 -12.44 -18.47 -33.71
CA LEU A 195 -12.40 -18.02 -35.10
C LEU A 195 -10.97 -18.11 -35.64
N PHE A 196 -10.85 -18.35 -36.95
CA PHE A 196 -9.57 -18.44 -37.65
C PHE A 196 -9.41 -17.27 -38.63
N GLY A 197 -8.19 -16.79 -38.79
CA GLY A 197 -7.91 -15.80 -39.83
C GLY A 197 -6.47 -15.34 -39.90
N SER A 198 -6.26 -14.30 -40.70
CA SER A 198 -4.99 -13.60 -40.83
C SER A 198 -5.24 -12.10 -40.86
N ALA A 199 -4.93 -11.43 -39.76
CA ALA A 199 -5.03 -9.98 -39.65
C ALA A 199 -4.19 -9.26 -40.72
N LEU A 200 -3.03 -9.83 -41.08
CA LEU A 200 -2.13 -9.29 -42.10
C LEU A 200 -2.73 -9.34 -43.51
N LYS A 201 -3.49 -10.40 -43.82
CA LYS A 201 -4.20 -10.56 -45.10
C LYS A 201 -5.61 -9.99 -45.08
N ASN A 202 -6.04 -9.47 -43.93
CA ASN A 202 -7.40 -9.04 -43.66
C ASN A 202 -8.44 -10.17 -43.91
N ASP A 203 -8.09 -11.39 -43.54
CA ASP A 203 -8.92 -12.58 -43.70
C ASP A 203 -9.48 -13.01 -42.34
N GLY A 204 -10.77 -13.36 -42.28
CA GLY A 204 -11.50 -13.68 -41.04
C GLY A 204 -11.87 -12.47 -40.14
N VAL A 205 -11.36 -11.27 -40.43
CA VAL A 205 -11.61 -10.06 -39.61
C VAL A 205 -13.06 -9.58 -39.72
N ASP A 206 -13.70 -9.70 -40.89
CA ASP A 206 -15.10 -9.31 -41.07
C ASP A 206 -16.07 -10.21 -40.30
N GLU A 207 -15.75 -11.51 -40.18
CA GLU A 207 -16.53 -12.46 -39.38
C GLU A 207 -16.40 -12.14 -37.89
N LEU A 208 -15.18 -11.85 -37.42
CA LEU A 208 -14.92 -11.37 -36.06
C LEU A 208 -15.72 -10.09 -35.75
N LEU A 209 -15.66 -9.09 -36.63
CA LEU A 209 -16.42 -7.83 -36.47
C LEU A 209 -17.93 -8.06 -36.43
N SER A 210 -18.44 -8.96 -37.27
CA SER A 210 -19.86 -9.33 -37.30
C SER A 210 -20.28 -9.96 -35.97
N PHE A 211 -19.48 -10.89 -35.44
CA PHE A 211 -19.75 -11.51 -34.15
C PHE A 211 -19.66 -10.53 -32.98
N MET A 212 -18.65 -9.64 -32.97
CA MET A 212 -18.54 -8.58 -31.97
C MET A 212 -19.77 -7.66 -31.94
N SER A 213 -20.24 -7.25 -33.13
CA SER A 213 -21.44 -6.40 -33.26
C SER A 213 -22.72 -7.13 -32.87
N LEU A 214 -22.81 -8.44 -33.13
CA LEU A 214 -23.92 -9.27 -32.69
C LEU A 214 -24.00 -9.32 -31.16
N MET A 215 -22.88 -9.64 -30.49
CA MET A 215 -22.82 -9.69 -29.02
C MET A 215 -23.12 -8.33 -28.38
N ALA A 216 -22.69 -7.22 -29.02
CA ALA A 216 -23.02 -5.88 -28.56
C ALA A 216 -24.54 -5.59 -28.69
N SER A 217 -25.17 -6.05 -29.78
CA SER A 217 -26.62 -5.89 -30.01
C SER A 217 -27.46 -6.63 -28.98
N GLU A 218 -27.14 -7.91 -28.74
CA GLU A 218 -27.89 -8.79 -27.82
C GLU A 218 -27.75 -8.35 -26.36
N ASN A 219 -26.71 -7.58 -26.02
CA ASN A 219 -26.53 -7.02 -24.68
C ASN A 219 -27.25 -5.67 -24.47
N GLN A 220 -27.82 -5.02 -25.50
CA GLN A 220 -28.40 -3.67 -25.37
C GLN A 220 -29.49 -3.58 -24.30
N ASP A 221 -30.36 -4.58 -24.16
CA ASP A 221 -31.44 -4.53 -23.18
C ASP A 221 -30.93 -4.69 -21.75
N ARG A 222 -29.88 -5.50 -21.54
CA ARG A 222 -29.16 -5.57 -20.25
C ARG A 222 -28.48 -4.23 -19.94
N MET A 223 -27.93 -3.57 -20.94
CA MET A 223 -27.27 -2.27 -20.79
C MET A 223 -28.26 -1.16 -20.43
N LYS A 224 -29.46 -1.14 -21.04
CA LYS A 224 -30.54 -0.18 -20.70
C LYS A 224 -30.99 -0.28 -19.26
N VAL A 225 -31.06 -1.48 -18.71
CA VAL A 225 -31.44 -1.66 -17.29
C VAL A 225 -30.40 -0.97 -16.39
N ARG A 226 -29.10 -1.19 -16.64
CA ARG A 226 -28.03 -0.57 -15.86
C ARG A 226 -27.94 0.95 -16.02
N GLU A 227 -28.35 1.51 -17.15
CA GLU A 227 -28.42 2.97 -17.33
C GLU A 227 -29.45 3.62 -16.37
N SER A 228 -30.46 2.87 -15.94
CA SER A 228 -31.50 3.35 -15.01
C SER A 228 -31.17 3.17 -13.53
N GLU A 229 -30.02 2.54 -13.21
CA GLU A 229 -29.54 2.34 -11.85
C GLU A 229 -28.75 3.56 -11.33
N ASP A 230 -28.39 3.53 -10.05
CA ASP A 230 -27.53 4.55 -9.45
C ASP A 230 -26.14 4.54 -10.11
N PHE A 231 -25.49 5.70 -10.09
CA PHE A 231 -24.17 5.87 -10.71
C PHE A 231 -23.14 4.91 -10.12
N GLY A 232 -22.47 4.17 -11.00
CA GLY A 232 -21.37 3.27 -10.69
C GLY A 232 -20.29 3.41 -11.75
N ALA A 233 -19.04 3.51 -11.34
CA ALA A 233 -17.92 3.58 -12.26
C ALA A 233 -16.65 2.98 -11.65
N ARG A 234 -15.72 2.53 -12.49
CA ARG A 234 -14.45 1.94 -12.05
C ARG A 234 -13.29 2.64 -12.71
N VAL A 235 -12.34 3.10 -11.90
CA VAL A 235 -11.10 3.70 -12.38
C VAL A 235 -10.13 2.57 -12.72
N TYR A 236 -9.65 2.52 -13.96
CA TYR A 236 -8.71 1.48 -14.40
C TYR A 236 -7.33 2.02 -14.75
N LYS A 237 -7.21 3.31 -15.10
CA LYS A 237 -5.94 3.94 -15.46
C LYS A 237 -5.93 5.40 -15.03
N ILE A 238 -4.76 5.87 -14.60
CA ILE A 238 -4.51 7.28 -14.31
C ILE A 238 -3.33 7.73 -15.13
N GLU A 239 -3.43 8.93 -15.70
CA GLU A 239 -2.38 9.52 -16.53
C GLU A 239 -2.21 10.99 -16.15
N SER A 240 -0.99 11.40 -15.81
CA SER A 240 -0.69 12.81 -15.54
C SER A 240 -0.64 13.62 -16.83
N LEU A 241 -1.30 14.77 -16.85
CA LEU A 241 -1.27 15.72 -17.97
C LEU A 241 -0.28 16.88 -17.73
N GLY A 242 0.57 16.76 -16.70
CA GLY A 242 1.52 17.79 -16.25
C GLY A 242 1.25 18.29 -14.83
N ARG A 243 1.85 19.44 -14.46
CA ARG A 243 2.05 19.91 -13.07
C ARG A 243 0.83 20.04 -12.15
N ASP A 244 -0.41 19.96 -12.63
CA ASP A 244 -1.59 20.11 -11.74
C ASP A 244 -2.91 19.49 -12.26
N SER A 245 -2.88 18.74 -13.37
CA SER A 245 -4.08 18.12 -13.94
C SER A 245 -3.78 16.70 -14.37
N ARG A 246 -4.65 15.77 -14.02
CA ARG A 246 -4.56 14.36 -14.41
C ARG A 246 -5.85 13.91 -15.09
N LEU A 247 -5.73 12.81 -15.82
CA LEU A 247 -6.82 12.09 -16.45
C LEU A 247 -7.11 10.84 -15.64
N THR A 248 -8.36 10.70 -15.18
CA THR A 248 -8.84 9.50 -14.52
C THR A 248 -9.67 8.70 -15.52
N PHE A 249 -9.03 7.70 -16.16
CA PHE A 249 -9.72 6.82 -17.09
C PHE A 249 -10.63 5.86 -16.33
N THR A 250 -11.90 5.92 -16.67
CA THR A 250 -13.00 5.32 -15.93
C THR A 250 -13.94 4.61 -16.88
N LYS A 251 -14.34 3.38 -16.52
CA LYS A 251 -15.46 2.66 -17.13
C LYS A 251 -16.72 2.95 -16.32
N ILE A 252 -17.73 3.54 -16.94
CA ILE A 252 -19.03 3.70 -16.29
C ILE A 252 -19.74 2.34 -16.32
N THR A 253 -20.12 1.80 -15.17
CA THR A 253 -20.75 0.46 -15.07
C THR A 253 -22.27 0.55 -14.99
N SER A 254 -22.79 1.59 -14.34
CA SER A 254 -24.22 1.86 -14.17
C SER A 254 -24.51 3.36 -14.07
N GLY A 255 -25.76 3.73 -14.35
CA GLY A 255 -26.23 5.11 -14.30
C GLY A 255 -25.60 6.02 -15.36
N SER A 256 -25.45 7.29 -15.01
CA SER A 256 -24.85 8.33 -15.86
C SER A 256 -24.13 9.36 -15.00
N ILE A 257 -23.17 10.06 -15.59
CA ILE A 257 -22.44 11.17 -14.95
C ILE A 257 -22.37 12.37 -15.90
N LYS A 258 -22.58 13.56 -15.35
CA LYS A 258 -22.55 14.82 -16.09
C LYS A 258 -21.40 15.69 -15.64
N VAL A 259 -21.00 16.59 -16.53
CA VAL A 259 -20.04 17.64 -16.20
C VAL A 259 -20.59 18.49 -15.04
N LYS A 260 -19.74 18.75 -14.04
CA LYS A 260 -20.01 19.40 -12.74
C LYS A 260 -20.71 18.56 -11.68
N ASP A 261 -20.97 17.29 -11.94
CA ASP A 261 -21.44 16.40 -10.88
C ASP A 261 -20.34 16.21 -9.82
N VAL A 262 -20.80 15.96 -8.59
CA VAL A 262 -19.95 15.71 -7.42
C VAL A 262 -19.87 14.21 -7.23
N LEU A 263 -18.67 13.66 -7.31
CA LEU A 263 -18.38 12.27 -7.01
C LEU A 263 -18.59 11.98 -5.51
N PRO A 264 -18.82 10.72 -5.11
CA PRO A 264 -19.03 10.36 -3.69
C PRO A 264 -17.87 10.75 -2.77
N ASN A 265 -16.65 10.84 -3.31
CA ASN A 265 -15.46 11.32 -2.60
C ASN A 265 -15.46 12.86 -2.37
N GLY A 266 -16.49 13.58 -2.81
CA GLY A 266 -16.63 15.03 -2.67
C GLY A 266 -15.96 15.84 -3.78
N GLU A 267 -15.28 15.19 -4.73
CA GLU A 267 -14.60 15.84 -5.84
C GLU A 267 -15.55 16.15 -7.00
N LYS A 268 -15.20 17.13 -7.83
CA LYS A 268 -16.02 17.55 -8.97
C LYS A 268 -15.42 17.09 -10.28
N VAL A 269 -16.30 16.71 -11.21
CA VAL A 269 -15.93 16.44 -12.59
C VAL A 269 -16.00 17.75 -13.38
N ASP A 270 -14.85 18.28 -13.77
CA ASP A 270 -14.76 19.52 -14.55
C ASP A 270 -15.01 19.28 -16.03
N GLN A 271 -14.53 18.14 -16.56
CA GLN A 271 -14.68 17.74 -17.96
C GLN A 271 -14.75 16.23 -18.07
N ILE A 272 -15.50 15.76 -19.07
CA ILE A 272 -15.56 14.36 -19.50
C ILE A 272 -15.01 14.29 -20.92
N ARG A 273 -14.02 13.44 -21.14
CA ARG A 273 -13.36 13.27 -22.44
C ARG A 273 -13.45 11.83 -22.92
N VAL A 274 -13.89 11.62 -24.15
CA VAL A 274 -13.87 10.32 -24.83
C VAL A 274 -12.65 10.28 -25.73
N TYR A 275 -11.73 9.35 -25.49
CA TYR A 275 -10.49 9.21 -26.25
C TYR A 275 -10.64 8.17 -27.37
N SER A 276 -10.06 8.47 -28.53
CA SER A 276 -9.84 7.53 -29.64
C SER A 276 -8.42 7.73 -30.19
N GLY A 277 -7.51 6.84 -29.79
CA GLY A 277 -6.08 7.05 -29.97
C GLY A 277 -5.61 8.34 -29.27
N ASN A 278 -4.91 9.22 -29.99
CA ASN A 278 -4.45 10.50 -29.44
C ASN A 278 -5.49 11.63 -29.49
N LYS A 279 -6.63 11.42 -30.16
CA LYS A 279 -7.68 12.43 -30.27
C LYS A 279 -8.71 12.22 -29.18
N TYR A 280 -9.32 13.30 -28.71
CA TYR A 280 -10.43 13.23 -27.78
C TYR A 280 -11.57 14.16 -28.20
N GLU A 281 -12.78 13.76 -27.82
CA GLU A 281 -13.98 14.59 -27.87
C GLU A 281 -14.45 14.89 -26.46
N GLN A 282 -14.91 16.12 -26.21
CA GLN A 282 -15.48 16.51 -24.94
C GLN A 282 -17.00 16.29 -24.98
N VAL A 283 -17.53 15.59 -23.98
CA VAL A 283 -18.96 15.29 -23.86
C VAL A 283 -19.54 15.88 -22.57
N ASP A 284 -20.82 16.20 -22.58
CA ASP A 284 -21.52 16.79 -21.43
C ASP A 284 -22.03 15.71 -20.44
N GLU A 285 -22.26 14.50 -20.92
CA GLU A 285 -22.81 13.36 -20.18
C GLU A 285 -22.18 12.07 -20.69
N ALA A 286 -21.77 11.20 -19.76
CA ALA A 286 -21.35 9.83 -20.04
C ALA A 286 -22.33 8.85 -19.39
N LYS A 287 -22.58 7.74 -20.08
CA LYS A 287 -23.59 6.75 -19.68
C LYS A 287 -22.95 5.43 -19.33
N ALA A 288 -23.74 4.54 -18.71
CA ALA A 288 -23.34 3.16 -18.48
C ALA A 288 -22.72 2.54 -19.74
N PHE A 289 -21.62 1.83 -19.54
CA PHE A 289 -20.75 1.19 -20.52
C PHE A 289 -19.83 2.11 -21.34
N ASP A 290 -19.85 3.42 -21.14
CA ASP A 290 -18.86 4.29 -21.77
C ASP A 290 -17.49 4.20 -21.06
N ILE A 291 -16.42 4.27 -21.85
CA ILE A 291 -15.07 4.54 -21.36
C ILE A 291 -14.78 6.02 -21.55
N VAL A 292 -14.48 6.69 -20.45
CA VAL A 292 -14.23 8.14 -20.42
C VAL A 292 -13.04 8.47 -19.53
N ALA A 293 -12.35 9.56 -19.85
CA ALA A 293 -11.41 10.19 -18.95
C ALA A 293 -12.08 11.36 -18.23
N LEU A 294 -12.14 11.28 -16.92
CA LEU A 294 -12.62 12.35 -16.04
C LEU A 294 -11.46 13.30 -15.72
N VAL A 295 -11.71 14.60 -15.84
CA VAL A 295 -10.78 15.66 -15.43
C VAL A 295 -11.37 16.40 -14.25
N GLY A 296 -10.56 16.69 -13.24
CA GLY A 296 -10.99 17.37 -12.01
C GLY A 296 -10.63 16.60 -10.74
N PRO A 297 -10.98 15.30 -10.63
CA PRO A 297 -10.64 14.49 -9.46
C PRO A 297 -9.12 14.41 -9.24
N LYS A 298 -8.67 14.60 -7.99
CA LYS A 298 -7.27 14.62 -7.50
C LYS A 298 -6.93 13.50 -6.50
N ASP A 299 -7.92 12.86 -5.88
CA ASP A 299 -7.71 11.78 -4.90
C ASP A 299 -8.29 10.44 -5.38
N THR A 300 -7.94 10.02 -6.60
CA THR A 300 -8.41 8.79 -7.23
C THR A 300 -7.21 7.91 -7.53
N PHE A 301 -7.39 6.60 -7.46
CA PHE A 301 -6.35 5.62 -7.75
C PHE A 301 -6.88 4.53 -8.70
N ALA A 302 -5.98 3.85 -9.40
CA ALA A 302 -6.37 2.73 -10.27
C ALA A 302 -6.89 1.57 -9.41
N GLY A 303 -8.10 1.07 -9.71
CA GLY A 303 -8.80 0.07 -8.91
C GLY A 303 -9.95 0.64 -8.09
N GLN A 304 -10.02 1.97 -7.95
CA GLN A 304 -11.08 2.62 -7.19
C GLN A 304 -12.46 2.44 -7.82
N GLY A 305 -13.43 2.08 -6.99
CA GLY A 305 -14.85 2.11 -7.28
C GLY A 305 -15.43 3.48 -6.96
N LEU A 306 -16.21 4.04 -7.90
CA LEU A 306 -16.94 5.27 -7.72
C LEU A 306 -18.44 4.95 -7.71
N GLY A 307 -19.18 5.56 -6.79
CA GLY A 307 -20.63 5.41 -6.71
C GLY A 307 -21.04 4.12 -5.99
N VAL A 308 -21.80 3.26 -6.67
CA VAL A 308 -22.22 1.95 -6.15
C VAL A 308 -21.15 0.86 -6.28
N GLU A 309 -20.05 1.12 -7.00
CA GLU A 309 -18.95 0.18 -7.17
C GLU A 309 -18.01 0.21 -5.97
N ASN A 310 -17.55 -0.96 -5.54
CA ASN A 310 -16.55 -1.10 -4.49
C ASN A 310 -15.13 -1.06 -5.09
N ASP A 311 -14.17 -0.68 -4.26
CA ASP A 311 -12.75 -0.71 -4.61
C ASP A 311 -12.27 -2.14 -4.92
N ARG A 312 -11.38 -2.23 -5.91
CA ARG A 312 -10.65 -3.44 -6.29
C ARG A 312 -9.17 -3.19 -6.09
N GLU A 313 -8.63 -3.71 -4.98
CA GLU A 313 -7.21 -3.48 -4.64
C GLU A 313 -6.30 -4.63 -5.05
N GLU A 314 -6.81 -5.85 -5.21
CA GLU A 314 -5.96 -7.01 -5.48
C GLU A 314 -5.65 -7.21 -6.97
N LEU A 315 -4.43 -6.85 -7.36
CA LEU A 315 -3.79 -7.39 -8.56
C LEU A 315 -3.31 -8.81 -8.28
N SER A 316 -3.61 -9.73 -9.19
CA SER A 316 -3.08 -11.10 -9.17
C SER A 316 -1.59 -11.11 -9.52
N LEU A 317 -1.17 -10.15 -10.34
CA LEU A 317 0.20 -10.00 -10.81
C LEU A 317 0.86 -8.85 -10.06
N THR A 318 1.79 -9.17 -9.18
CA THR A 318 2.56 -8.18 -8.41
C THR A 318 4.02 -8.16 -8.84
N PRO A 319 4.65 -6.98 -8.95
CA PRO A 319 6.09 -6.89 -9.19
C PRO A 319 6.87 -7.64 -8.11
N VAL A 320 7.87 -8.42 -8.52
CA VAL A 320 8.69 -9.22 -7.58
C VAL A 320 10.13 -8.73 -7.47
N LEU A 321 10.56 -7.84 -8.38
CA LEU A 321 11.92 -7.30 -8.40
C LEU A 321 11.95 -5.93 -7.76
N GLN A 322 12.96 -5.69 -6.92
CA GLN A 322 13.21 -4.39 -6.33
C GLN A 322 14.47 -3.77 -6.91
N TYR A 323 14.35 -2.52 -7.33
CA TYR A 323 15.43 -1.71 -7.88
C TYR A 323 15.62 -0.44 -7.04
N GLN A 324 16.85 -0.01 -6.90
CA GLN A 324 17.22 1.32 -6.45
C GLN A 324 17.34 2.26 -7.65
N ILE A 325 16.82 3.46 -7.50
CA ILE A 325 17.02 4.54 -8.47
C ILE A 325 18.33 5.25 -8.12
N SER A 326 19.32 5.13 -9.01
CA SER A 326 20.58 5.88 -8.96
C SER A 326 20.49 7.05 -9.94
N PHE A 327 20.90 8.24 -9.52
CA PHE A 327 20.92 9.43 -10.38
C PHE A 327 22.32 9.57 -11.01
N LEU A 328 22.37 9.72 -12.34
CA LEU A 328 23.62 9.91 -13.09
C LEU A 328 24.12 11.36 -13.05
N ASP A 329 23.23 12.29 -12.70
CA ASP A 329 23.52 13.72 -12.51
C ASP A 329 23.66 14.05 -11.01
N ASP A 330 24.09 15.28 -10.68
CA ASP A 330 24.23 15.78 -9.29
C ASP A 330 22.87 16.01 -8.56
N THR A 331 21.82 15.30 -8.96
CA THR A 331 20.48 15.40 -8.38
C THR A 331 20.43 14.69 -7.04
N ILE A 332 19.91 15.39 -6.02
CA ILE A 332 19.71 14.82 -4.69
C ILE A 332 18.44 13.95 -4.69
N PRO A 333 18.49 12.65 -4.32
CA PRO A 333 17.33 11.75 -4.35
C PRO A 333 16.10 12.30 -3.62
N ARG A 334 16.29 12.91 -2.45
CA ARG A 334 15.20 13.50 -1.64
C ARG A 334 14.41 14.59 -2.37
N VAL A 335 15.02 15.31 -3.31
CA VAL A 335 14.35 16.34 -4.11
C VAL A 335 13.53 15.71 -5.26
N ALA A 336 14.00 14.59 -5.80
CA ALA A 336 13.32 13.87 -6.87
C ALA A 336 12.18 12.97 -6.36
N PHE A 337 12.23 12.53 -5.10
CA PHE A 337 11.25 11.61 -4.51
C PHE A 337 9.78 12.05 -4.67
N PRO A 338 9.38 13.31 -4.37
CA PRO A 338 7.99 13.74 -4.58
C PRO A 338 7.54 13.68 -6.05
N ASN A 339 8.46 13.92 -7.00
CA ASN A 339 8.15 13.86 -8.42
C ASN A 339 8.01 12.41 -8.90
N LEU A 340 8.82 11.50 -8.37
CA LEU A 340 8.73 10.06 -8.64
C LEU A 340 7.49 9.43 -7.99
N MET A 341 7.00 9.99 -6.88
CA MET A 341 5.75 9.58 -6.26
C MET A 341 4.54 9.79 -7.18
N ASN A 342 4.61 10.73 -8.14
CA ASN A 342 3.56 10.88 -9.15
C ASN A 342 3.45 9.64 -10.05
N LEU A 343 4.57 8.97 -10.35
CA LEU A 343 4.54 7.70 -11.09
C LEU A 343 3.86 6.59 -10.26
N ASN A 344 4.09 6.58 -8.94
CA ASN A 344 3.43 5.65 -8.03
C ASN A 344 1.91 5.89 -7.93
N GLN A 345 1.46 7.14 -8.08
CA GLN A 345 0.03 7.46 -8.15
C GLN A 345 -0.62 6.97 -9.44
N GLU A 346 0.11 6.97 -10.56
CA GLU A 346 -0.35 6.41 -11.83
C GLU A 346 -0.35 4.88 -11.81
N ASP A 347 0.70 4.29 -11.25
CA ASP A 347 0.86 2.85 -11.09
C ASP A 347 1.30 2.48 -9.67
N PRO A 348 0.35 2.16 -8.78
CA PRO A 348 0.64 1.73 -7.42
C PRO A 348 1.47 0.45 -7.34
N SER A 349 1.50 -0.37 -8.41
CA SER A 349 2.31 -1.59 -8.42
C SER A 349 3.81 -1.28 -8.36
N LEU A 350 4.23 -0.08 -8.80
CA LEU A 350 5.61 0.38 -8.72
C LEU A 350 6.12 0.52 -7.28
N ASN A 351 5.22 0.68 -6.30
CA ASN A 351 5.54 0.83 -4.87
C ASN A 351 6.82 1.66 -4.60
N VAL A 352 6.81 2.91 -5.05
CA VAL A 352 7.94 3.82 -4.89
C VAL A 352 8.08 4.19 -3.41
N THR A 353 9.17 3.79 -2.79
CA THR A 353 9.41 3.96 -1.34
C THR A 353 10.73 4.70 -1.09
N TRP A 354 10.78 5.40 0.05
CA TRP A 354 11.99 6.06 0.54
C TRP A 354 12.63 5.22 1.63
N ASP A 355 13.90 4.85 1.44
CA ASP A 355 14.72 4.23 2.46
C ASP A 355 15.45 5.33 3.25
N ALA A 356 15.01 5.56 4.49
CA ALA A 356 15.58 6.59 5.35
C ALA A 356 16.99 6.24 5.85
N SER A 357 17.34 4.96 5.92
CA SER A 357 18.64 4.51 6.44
C SER A 357 19.76 4.71 5.41
N LEU A 358 19.45 4.44 4.14
CA LEU A 358 20.39 4.56 3.02
C LEU A 358 20.25 5.86 2.24
N GLU A 359 19.23 6.67 2.56
CA GLU A 359 18.82 7.88 1.80
C GLU A 359 18.59 7.60 0.30
N GLN A 360 17.91 6.49 0.00
CA GLN A 360 17.72 5.98 -1.36
C GLN A 360 16.24 5.83 -1.70
N ILE A 361 15.96 5.83 -3.00
CA ILE A 361 14.61 5.56 -3.54
C ILE A 361 14.58 4.14 -4.08
N LYS A 362 13.62 3.35 -3.61
CA LYS A 362 13.37 1.99 -4.10
C LYS A 362 12.08 1.96 -4.93
N ILE A 363 12.06 1.11 -5.94
CA ILE A 363 10.92 0.88 -6.84
C ILE A 363 10.81 -0.60 -7.16
N ASN A 364 9.58 -1.08 -7.33
CA ASN A 364 9.27 -2.45 -7.64
C ASN A 364 8.89 -2.57 -9.12
N LEU A 365 9.51 -3.51 -9.83
CA LEU A 365 9.33 -3.69 -11.27
C LEU A 365 9.15 -5.17 -11.63
N MET A 366 8.52 -5.42 -12.78
CA MET A 366 8.28 -6.77 -13.29
C MET A 366 9.49 -7.33 -14.03
N GLY A 367 10.26 -6.49 -14.73
CA GLY A 367 11.36 -6.94 -15.56
C GLY A 367 12.19 -5.81 -16.17
N GLN A 368 13.18 -6.20 -16.96
CA GLN A 368 14.19 -5.31 -17.53
C GLN A 368 13.63 -4.42 -18.66
N VAL A 369 12.59 -4.84 -19.39
CA VAL A 369 11.99 -3.99 -20.43
C VAL A 369 11.28 -2.81 -19.77
N GLN A 370 10.67 -3.03 -18.60
CA GLN A 370 10.06 -1.96 -17.80
C GLN A 370 11.09 -0.93 -17.32
N THR A 371 12.28 -1.36 -16.88
CA THR A 371 13.33 -0.44 -16.40
C THR A 371 13.76 0.51 -17.51
N GLU A 372 14.02 0.00 -18.73
CA GLU A 372 14.42 0.85 -19.85
C GLU A 372 13.34 1.88 -20.25
N ILE A 373 12.07 1.48 -20.19
CA ILE A 373 10.93 2.34 -20.50
C ILE A 373 10.80 3.44 -19.47
N LEU A 374 10.87 3.09 -18.18
CA LEU A 374 10.81 4.05 -17.09
C LEU A 374 12.02 4.98 -17.08
N THR A 375 13.22 4.53 -17.41
CA THR A 375 14.41 5.40 -17.50
C THR A 375 14.17 6.53 -18.48
N GLN A 376 13.72 6.20 -19.69
CA GLN A 376 13.42 7.18 -20.72
C GLN A 376 12.22 8.05 -20.37
N ARG A 377 11.19 7.49 -19.71
CA ARG A 377 10.02 8.25 -19.27
C ARG A 377 10.40 9.28 -18.20
N ILE A 378 11.18 8.89 -17.21
CA ILE A 378 11.72 9.78 -16.18
C ILE A 378 12.61 10.87 -16.79
N GLU A 379 13.44 10.52 -17.77
CA GLU A 379 14.28 11.50 -18.47
C GLU A 379 13.44 12.52 -19.27
N ASN A 380 12.41 12.06 -19.99
CA ASN A 380 11.59 12.92 -20.85
C ASN A 380 10.58 13.77 -20.07
N GLU A 381 9.88 13.19 -19.09
CA GLU A 381 8.79 13.84 -18.35
C GLU A 381 9.29 14.60 -17.13
N LEU A 382 10.24 14.01 -16.38
CA LEU A 382 10.73 14.56 -15.11
C LEU A 382 12.11 15.22 -15.25
N SER A 383 12.77 15.10 -16.40
CA SER A 383 14.10 15.66 -16.67
C SER A 383 15.21 15.13 -15.75
N TYR A 384 15.08 13.90 -15.26
CA TYR A 384 16.12 13.23 -14.46
C TYR A 384 16.80 12.12 -15.26
N LYS A 385 18.13 12.07 -15.22
CA LYS A 385 18.88 10.92 -15.73
C LYS A 385 19.09 9.91 -14.63
N VAL A 386 18.49 8.75 -14.81
CA VAL A 386 18.49 7.68 -13.81
C VAL A 386 19.03 6.38 -14.38
N GLU A 387 19.55 5.56 -13.49
CA GLU A 387 19.91 4.16 -13.72
C GLU A 387 19.24 3.31 -12.63
N PHE A 388 18.63 2.19 -13.03
CA PHE A 388 18.04 1.25 -12.09
C PHE A 388 19.10 0.22 -11.69
N VAL A 389 19.50 0.28 -10.43
CA VAL A 389 20.45 -0.67 -9.82
C VAL A 389 19.64 -1.74 -9.13
N GLU A 390 19.92 -3.01 -9.42
CA GLU A 390 19.21 -4.13 -8.80
C GLU A 390 19.55 -4.23 -7.31
N CYS A 391 18.52 -4.30 -6.45
CA CYS A 391 18.69 -4.46 -5.00
C CYS A 391 18.35 -5.86 -4.49
N GLY A 392 17.58 -6.64 -5.24
CA GLY A 392 17.18 -8.00 -4.85
C GLY A 392 15.73 -8.32 -5.21
N VAL A 393 15.17 -9.31 -4.53
CA VAL A 393 13.75 -9.65 -4.59
C VAL A 393 13.03 -9.07 -3.38
N LEU A 394 11.73 -8.85 -3.50
CA LEU A 394 10.90 -8.47 -2.35
C LEU A 394 10.78 -9.69 -1.43
N TYR A 395 11.53 -9.69 -0.34
CA TYR A 395 11.37 -10.68 0.70
C TYR A 395 10.18 -10.32 1.60
N LYS A 396 9.61 -11.33 2.26
CA LYS A 396 8.65 -11.17 3.34
C LYS A 396 9.13 -11.93 4.56
N GLU A 397 8.54 -11.67 5.71
CA GLU A 397 8.84 -12.40 6.94
C GLU A 397 7.59 -13.08 7.51
N THR A 398 7.76 -14.21 8.18
CA THR A 398 6.68 -14.87 8.92
C THR A 398 7.22 -15.47 10.22
N ILE A 399 6.35 -15.93 11.10
CA ILE A 399 6.76 -16.60 12.36
C ILE A 399 6.77 -18.12 12.19
N ALA A 400 7.65 -18.80 12.91
CA ALA A 400 7.74 -20.27 12.87
C ALA A 400 6.87 -20.96 13.92
N ALA A 401 6.57 -20.27 15.02
CA ALA A 401 5.87 -20.79 16.17
C ALA A 401 4.93 -19.74 16.74
N ALA A 402 3.84 -20.19 17.36
CA ALA A 402 2.90 -19.30 18.01
C ALA A 402 3.53 -18.63 19.23
N VAL A 403 3.30 -17.33 19.40
CA VAL A 403 3.86 -16.52 20.48
C VAL A 403 2.85 -15.49 20.96
N GLU A 404 2.76 -15.30 22.26
CA GLU A 404 2.01 -14.19 22.86
C GLU A 404 2.93 -12.97 22.96
N GLY A 405 2.61 -11.92 22.21
CA GLY A 405 3.25 -10.62 22.29
C GLY A 405 2.59 -9.73 23.32
N VAL A 406 3.39 -9.07 24.16
CA VAL A 406 2.88 -8.16 25.21
C VAL A 406 3.45 -6.76 25.00
N GLY A 407 2.55 -5.77 24.92
CA GLY A 407 2.91 -4.37 24.76
C GLY A 407 2.31 -3.54 25.87
N HIS A 408 3.17 -2.85 26.62
CA HIS A 408 2.78 -1.94 27.70
C HIS A 408 3.22 -0.51 27.38
N PHE A 409 2.29 0.42 27.52
CA PHE A 409 2.53 1.84 27.29
C PHE A 409 1.92 2.67 28.42
N GLU A 410 2.79 3.08 29.35
CA GLU A 410 2.43 3.86 30.53
C GLU A 410 3.40 5.03 30.76
N PRO A 411 3.41 6.07 29.91
CA PRO A 411 4.01 7.35 30.26
C PRO A 411 3.17 8.09 31.31
N LEU A 412 3.71 9.18 31.89
CA LEU A 412 3.04 10.01 32.90
C LEU A 412 1.56 10.32 32.53
N ARG A 413 0.61 9.73 33.27
CA ARG A 413 -0.86 9.88 33.11
C ARG A 413 -1.47 9.25 31.84
N HIS A 414 -0.76 8.31 31.22
CA HIS A 414 -1.23 7.47 30.12
C HIS A 414 -1.18 6.00 30.55
N TYR A 415 -2.08 5.17 30.03
CA TYR A 415 -2.06 3.72 30.30
C TYR A 415 -2.72 2.95 29.17
N ALA A 416 -2.00 2.03 28.54
CA ALA A 416 -2.58 0.99 27.70
C ALA A 416 -1.72 -0.27 27.74
N GLU A 417 -2.38 -1.41 27.74
CA GLU A 417 -1.75 -2.73 27.72
C GLU A 417 -2.50 -3.60 26.72
N ALA A 418 -1.77 -4.25 25.82
CA ALA A 418 -2.32 -5.11 24.77
C ALA A 418 -1.56 -6.44 24.73
N HIS A 419 -2.31 -7.55 24.73
CA HIS A 419 -1.80 -8.91 24.58
C HIS A 419 -2.33 -9.50 23.29
N ILE A 420 -1.40 -9.86 22.40
CA ILE A 420 -1.71 -10.32 21.06
C ILE A 420 -1.01 -11.67 20.84
N LEU A 421 -1.82 -12.72 20.67
CA LEU A 421 -1.32 -14.02 20.26
C LEU A 421 -1.11 -14.00 18.75
N MET A 422 0.12 -14.28 18.33
CA MET A 422 0.51 -14.42 16.93
C MET A 422 0.67 -15.89 16.59
N GLU A 423 -0.06 -16.36 15.59
CA GLU A 423 0.01 -17.75 15.13
C GLU A 423 0.38 -17.80 13.64
N PRO A 424 1.27 -18.71 13.21
CA PRO A 424 1.56 -18.87 11.80
C PRO A 424 0.34 -19.42 11.05
N LEU A 425 0.10 -18.91 9.86
CA LEU A 425 -0.92 -19.40 8.93
C LEU A 425 -0.30 -20.17 7.78
N GLU A 426 -1.16 -20.84 7.01
CA GLU A 426 -0.76 -21.45 5.73
C GLU A 426 -0.26 -20.35 4.76
N PRO A 427 0.78 -20.63 3.94
CA PRO A 427 1.32 -19.66 3.00
C PRO A 427 0.27 -19.02 2.10
N GLY A 428 0.33 -17.70 1.95
CA GLY A 428 -0.63 -16.93 1.14
C GLY A 428 -1.97 -16.63 1.82
N SER A 429 -2.11 -16.94 3.11
CA SER A 429 -3.29 -16.56 3.90
C SER A 429 -3.34 -15.08 4.29
N GLY A 430 -2.21 -14.37 4.15
CA GLY A 430 -2.08 -12.96 4.50
C GLY A 430 -2.18 -12.72 6.01
N ILE A 431 -2.52 -11.49 6.38
CA ILE A 431 -2.73 -11.12 7.79
C ILE A 431 -4.20 -11.33 8.14
N GLN A 432 -4.46 -12.07 9.22
CA GLN A 432 -5.81 -12.26 9.76
C GLN A 432 -5.87 -11.71 11.18
N VAL A 433 -6.98 -11.06 11.55
CA VAL A 433 -7.17 -10.48 12.88
C VAL A 433 -8.46 -11.03 13.49
N GLU A 434 -8.38 -11.49 14.73
CA GLU A 434 -9.51 -11.97 15.53
C GLU A 434 -9.43 -11.41 16.95
N ALA A 435 -10.58 -11.18 17.59
CA ALA A 435 -10.66 -10.81 18.99
C ALA A 435 -11.25 -11.97 19.82
N ASN A 436 -10.45 -12.50 20.76
CA ASN A 436 -10.86 -13.50 21.73
C ASN A 436 -10.71 -12.95 23.16
N VAL A 437 -11.37 -11.82 23.42
CA VAL A 437 -11.39 -11.15 24.73
C VAL A 437 -12.82 -10.88 25.15
N SER A 438 -13.12 -11.16 26.42
CA SER A 438 -14.43 -10.85 26.99
C SER A 438 -14.68 -9.34 27.04
N THR A 439 -15.93 -8.91 26.83
CA THR A 439 -16.29 -7.48 26.94
C THR A 439 -16.09 -6.91 28.34
N ASP A 440 -15.97 -7.78 29.34
CA ASP A 440 -15.74 -7.43 30.74
C ASP A 440 -14.25 -7.12 31.01
N GLU A 441 -13.32 -7.76 30.29
CA GLU A 441 -11.88 -7.49 30.38
C GLU A 441 -11.47 -6.28 29.55
N LEU A 442 -11.94 -6.18 28.30
CA LEU A 442 -11.66 -5.07 27.41
C LEU A 442 -12.91 -4.67 26.63
N ALA A 443 -13.32 -3.40 26.75
CA ALA A 443 -14.50 -2.90 26.06
C ALA A 443 -14.34 -2.97 24.52
N ILE A 444 -15.45 -3.23 23.82
CA ILE A 444 -15.46 -3.52 22.38
C ILE A 444 -14.90 -2.37 21.51
N ASN A 445 -14.99 -1.13 21.99
CA ASN A 445 -14.40 0.02 21.32
C ASN A 445 -12.88 -0.04 21.28
N TRP A 446 -12.24 -0.54 22.36
CA TRP A 446 -10.79 -0.71 22.43
C TRP A 446 -10.32 -1.93 21.65
N GLN A 447 -11.09 -3.02 21.65
CA GLN A 447 -10.82 -4.17 20.78
C GLN A 447 -10.77 -3.76 19.31
N ARG A 448 -11.79 -3.05 18.83
CA ARG A 448 -11.83 -2.51 17.45
C ARG A 448 -10.70 -1.53 17.16
N LEU A 449 -10.25 -0.78 18.16
CA LEU A 449 -9.14 0.16 18.01
C LEU A 449 -7.81 -0.58 17.82
N ILE A 450 -7.57 -1.64 18.59
CA ILE A 450 -6.42 -2.52 18.42
C ILE A 450 -6.47 -3.18 17.03
N GLU A 451 -7.61 -3.74 16.62
CA GLU A 451 -7.80 -4.31 15.28
C GLU A 451 -7.47 -3.29 14.18
N THR A 452 -7.94 -2.05 14.33
CA THR A 452 -7.66 -0.97 13.36
C THR A 452 -6.17 -0.70 13.28
N HIS A 453 -5.46 -0.63 14.42
CA HIS A 453 -4.03 -0.34 14.42
C HIS A 453 -3.17 -1.48 13.89
N ILE A 454 -3.57 -2.74 14.07
CA ILE A 454 -2.91 -3.90 13.44
C ILE A 454 -2.97 -3.78 11.91
N LEU A 455 -4.07 -3.29 11.35
CA LEU A 455 -4.29 -3.20 9.90
C LEU A 455 -3.85 -1.86 9.29
N GLU A 456 -3.67 -0.82 10.09
CA GLU A 456 -3.32 0.54 9.62
C GLU A 456 -1.88 0.63 9.07
N LYS A 457 -0.94 -0.14 9.66
CA LYS A 457 0.49 -0.06 9.33
C LYS A 457 1.00 -1.43 8.89
N GLU A 458 1.78 -1.45 7.80
CA GLU A 458 2.54 -2.65 7.42
C GLU A 458 3.66 -2.87 8.45
N HIS A 459 3.54 -3.98 9.19
CA HIS A 459 4.49 -4.33 10.23
C HIS A 459 5.73 -5.01 9.63
N VAL A 460 6.91 -4.67 10.15
CA VAL A 460 8.20 -5.22 9.70
C VAL A 460 8.70 -6.31 10.65
N GLY A 461 9.31 -7.34 10.05
CA GLY A 461 9.96 -8.41 10.78
C GLY A 461 11.27 -7.99 11.43
N VAL A 462 11.88 -8.93 12.16
CA VAL A 462 13.09 -8.68 12.97
C VAL A 462 14.36 -9.20 12.32
N ALA A 463 14.25 -10.04 11.28
CA ALA A 463 15.40 -10.66 10.63
C ALA A 463 16.05 -9.73 9.60
N ILE A 464 15.25 -9.17 8.70
CA ILE A 464 15.73 -8.28 7.61
C ILE A 464 14.94 -6.97 7.50
N GLY A 465 13.94 -6.78 8.37
CA GLY A 465 13.07 -5.61 8.33
C GLY A 465 12.07 -5.64 7.18
N ALA A 466 11.77 -6.83 6.64
CA ALA A 466 10.81 -6.99 5.55
C ALA A 466 9.38 -7.08 6.09
N PRO A 467 8.35 -6.73 5.28
CA PRO A 467 6.96 -6.86 5.68
C PRO A 467 6.58 -8.26 6.13
N ILE A 468 5.79 -8.35 7.20
CA ILE A 468 5.30 -9.64 7.70
C ILE A 468 4.06 -10.12 6.94
N THR A 469 3.92 -11.43 6.79
CA THR A 469 2.78 -12.08 6.14
C THR A 469 2.45 -13.42 6.78
N ASP A 470 1.24 -13.93 6.50
CA ASP A 470 0.77 -15.25 6.92
C ASP A 470 0.78 -15.43 8.44
N ILE A 471 0.29 -14.41 9.15
CA ILE A 471 0.18 -14.38 10.61
C ILE A 471 -1.26 -14.07 11.00
N LYS A 472 -1.79 -14.88 11.92
CA LYS A 472 -3.04 -14.60 12.62
C LYS A 472 -2.74 -13.86 13.92
N PHE A 473 -3.28 -12.65 14.05
CA PHE A 473 -3.27 -11.87 15.28
C PHE A 473 -4.57 -12.09 16.03
N THR A 474 -4.51 -12.77 17.17
CA THR A 474 -5.64 -12.94 18.07
C THR A 474 -5.44 -12.05 19.29
N ILE A 475 -6.35 -11.09 19.52
CA ILE A 475 -6.36 -10.31 20.75
C ILE A 475 -6.79 -11.26 21.87
N VAL A 476 -5.93 -11.49 22.86
CA VAL A 476 -6.17 -12.45 23.97
C VAL A 476 -6.30 -11.76 25.33
N GLY A 477 -5.91 -10.49 25.40
CA GLY A 477 -6.05 -9.69 26.62
C GLY A 477 -5.68 -8.24 26.38
N GLY A 478 -6.00 -7.41 27.35
CA GLY A 478 -5.61 -6.01 27.36
C GLY A 478 -6.25 -5.29 28.52
N ARG A 479 -5.72 -4.12 28.86
CA ARG A 479 -6.21 -3.31 29.97
C ARG A 479 -6.23 -1.84 29.61
N ALA A 480 -7.32 -1.17 29.97
CA ALA A 480 -7.51 0.27 29.81
C ALA A 480 -7.84 0.91 31.16
N HIS A 481 -7.43 2.16 31.34
CA HIS A 481 -7.76 3.01 32.47
C HIS A 481 -8.80 4.08 32.08
N ILE A 482 -9.86 4.22 32.89
CA ILE A 482 -11.03 5.07 32.59
C ILE A 482 -10.67 6.55 32.37
N LYS A 483 -9.64 7.07 33.03
CA LYS A 483 -9.22 8.48 32.96
C LYS A 483 -7.92 8.72 32.19
N HIS A 484 -7.11 7.68 32.00
CA HIS A 484 -5.73 7.79 31.57
C HIS A 484 -5.45 7.03 30.27
N THR A 485 -6.46 6.40 29.66
CA THR A 485 -6.29 5.81 28.33
C THR A 485 -6.87 6.72 27.28
N GLU A 486 -6.03 7.13 26.34
CA GLU A 486 -6.41 7.83 25.13
C GLU A 486 -6.24 6.91 23.91
N GLY A 487 -6.84 7.28 22.77
CA GLY A 487 -6.79 6.45 21.56
C GLY A 487 -5.36 6.17 21.06
N GLY A 488 -4.45 7.13 21.23
CA GLY A 488 -3.04 6.96 20.85
C GLY A 488 -2.28 5.94 21.69
N ASP A 489 -2.70 5.68 22.93
CA ASP A 489 -1.97 4.79 23.84
C ASP A 489 -2.06 3.32 23.39
N PHE A 490 -3.25 2.91 22.92
CA PHE A 490 -3.43 1.56 22.37
C PHE A 490 -2.70 1.34 21.06
N ARG A 491 -2.48 2.40 20.27
CA ARG A 491 -1.63 2.32 19.07
C ARG A 491 -0.20 1.92 19.45
N GLU A 492 0.38 2.65 20.40
CA GLU A 492 1.74 2.42 20.89
C GLU A 492 1.88 1.06 21.58
N ALA A 493 0.90 0.64 22.38
CA ALA A 493 0.87 -0.67 23.02
C ALA A 493 0.77 -1.81 21.99
N THR A 494 -0.11 -1.68 20.98
CA THR A 494 -0.30 -2.69 19.93
C THR A 494 0.99 -2.91 19.13
N TYR A 495 1.65 -1.83 18.69
CA TYR A 495 2.89 -1.93 17.91
C TYR A 495 4.01 -2.61 18.69
N ARG A 496 4.13 -2.29 19.98
CA ARG A 496 5.11 -2.92 20.87
C ARG A 496 4.78 -4.38 21.16
N ALA A 497 3.51 -4.74 21.31
CA ALA A 497 3.09 -6.12 21.51
C ALA A 497 3.50 -7.01 20.33
N ILE A 498 3.23 -6.54 19.10
CA ILE A 498 3.64 -7.24 17.88
C ILE A 498 5.16 -7.34 17.82
N ARG A 499 5.87 -6.21 18.02
CA ARG A 499 7.33 -6.19 17.94
C ARG A 499 8.00 -7.08 18.99
N GLN A 500 7.53 -7.07 20.23
CA GLN A 500 8.04 -7.90 21.32
C GLN A 500 7.86 -9.39 21.00
N GLY A 501 6.69 -9.81 20.53
CA GLY A 501 6.47 -11.22 20.20
C GLY A 501 7.26 -11.65 18.95
N LEU A 502 7.46 -10.78 17.96
CA LEU A 502 8.37 -11.06 16.82
C LEU A 502 9.83 -11.24 17.28
N MET A 503 10.31 -10.43 18.22
CA MET A 503 11.66 -10.57 18.80
C MET A 503 11.81 -11.89 19.56
N GLU A 504 10.76 -12.35 20.24
CA GLU A 504 10.78 -13.59 21.03
C GLU A 504 10.68 -14.85 20.17
N ALA A 505 9.76 -14.88 19.19
CA ALA A 505 9.62 -16.03 18.30
C ALA A 505 10.75 -16.13 17.28
N GLY A 506 11.35 -15.01 16.93
CA GLY A 506 12.14 -14.87 15.72
C GLY A 506 11.27 -14.96 14.46
N THR A 507 11.77 -14.42 13.37
CA THR A 507 11.11 -14.47 12.07
C THR A 507 11.89 -15.34 11.10
N LYS A 508 11.16 -15.90 10.13
CA LYS A 508 11.69 -16.62 8.98
C LYS A 508 11.53 -15.77 7.73
N VAL A 509 12.56 -15.75 6.91
CA VAL A 509 12.55 -15.03 5.63
C VAL A 509 11.87 -15.89 4.57
N LEU A 510 10.91 -15.29 3.88
CA LEU A 510 10.22 -15.83 2.73
C LEU A 510 10.68 -15.10 1.48
N GLU A 511 10.83 -15.84 0.39
CA GLU A 511 11.14 -15.27 -0.93
C GLU A 511 10.08 -15.68 -1.96
N PRO A 512 9.89 -14.88 -3.03
CA PRO A 512 8.95 -15.21 -4.07
C PRO A 512 9.45 -16.35 -4.96
N TYR A 513 8.55 -17.27 -5.30
CA TYR A 513 8.81 -18.40 -6.19
C TYR A 513 8.06 -18.23 -7.51
N PHE A 514 8.69 -18.70 -8.59
CA PHE A 514 8.05 -18.85 -9.90
C PHE A 514 7.84 -20.33 -10.20
N LYS A 515 6.63 -20.67 -10.64
CA LYS A 515 6.41 -21.88 -11.45
C LYS A 515 6.99 -21.64 -12.82
N PHE A 516 7.81 -22.56 -13.28
CA PHE A 516 8.39 -22.48 -14.61
C PHE A 516 7.93 -23.66 -15.48
N GLU A 517 7.84 -23.38 -16.78
CA GLU A 517 7.68 -24.37 -17.83
C GLU A 517 8.77 -24.10 -18.87
N ILE A 518 9.73 -25.01 -19.00
CA ILE A 518 10.87 -24.88 -19.90
C ILE A 518 10.74 -25.94 -21.00
N ALA A 519 10.56 -25.50 -22.24
CA ALA A 519 10.57 -26.35 -23.42
C ALA A 519 11.93 -26.23 -24.11
N VAL A 520 12.63 -27.36 -24.23
CA VAL A 520 13.94 -27.43 -24.90
C VAL A 520 14.06 -28.70 -25.76
N PRO A 521 14.93 -28.71 -26.77
CA PRO A 521 15.29 -29.95 -27.46
C PRO A 521 15.78 -31.03 -26.48
N GLY A 522 15.36 -32.29 -26.68
CA GLY A 522 15.62 -33.37 -25.71
C GLY A 522 17.11 -33.66 -25.44
N ASN A 523 18.01 -33.29 -26.34
CA ASN A 523 19.46 -33.39 -26.12
C ASN A 523 20.02 -32.36 -25.13
N MET A 524 19.27 -31.32 -24.76
CA MET A 524 19.70 -30.23 -23.89
C MET A 524 19.06 -30.26 -22.49
N ILE A 525 18.07 -31.13 -22.26
CA ILE A 525 17.31 -31.21 -21.00
C ILE A 525 18.20 -31.46 -19.77
N GLY A 526 19.22 -32.32 -19.89
CA GLY A 526 20.12 -32.63 -18.77
C GLY A 526 20.90 -31.42 -18.24
N ARG A 527 21.21 -30.46 -19.12
CA ARG A 527 21.83 -29.20 -18.72
C ARG A 527 20.82 -28.32 -17.97
N VAL A 528 19.60 -28.19 -18.50
CA VAL A 528 18.53 -27.41 -17.85
C VAL A 528 18.25 -27.94 -16.45
N MET A 529 18.12 -29.26 -16.29
CA MET A 529 17.90 -29.88 -14.97
C MET A 529 19.04 -29.56 -13.99
N THR A 530 20.29 -29.57 -14.47
CA THR A 530 21.45 -29.22 -13.63
C THR A 530 21.43 -27.74 -13.25
N ASP A 531 21.12 -26.85 -14.18
CA ASP A 531 21.03 -25.41 -13.93
C ASP A 531 19.92 -25.10 -12.92
N ILE A 532 18.74 -25.73 -13.05
CA ILE A 532 17.62 -25.55 -12.11
C ILE A 532 17.99 -26.06 -10.71
N GLN A 533 18.67 -27.21 -10.60
CA GLN A 533 19.16 -27.70 -9.30
C GLN A 533 20.16 -26.73 -8.67
N ASN A 534 21.08 -26.18 -9.46
CA ASN A 534 22.04 -25.17 -8.99
C ASN A 534 21.35 -23.86 -8.56
N MET A 535 20.19 -23.56 -9.14
CA MET A 535 19.34 -22.42 -8.77
C MET A 535 18.40 -22.72 -7.59
N ASN A 536 18.53 -23.87 -6.93
CA ASN A 536 17.66 -24.35 -5.85
C ASN A 536 16.18 -24.52 -6.26
N GLY A 537 15.94 -24.80 -7.54
CA GLY A 537 14.61 -25.14 -8.04
C GLY A 537 14.27 -26.62 -7.88
N THR A 538 12.97 -26.90 -7.77
CA THR A 538 12.38 -28.23 -7.82
C THR A 538 11.69 -28.43 -9.17
N PHE A 539 11.61 -29.66 -9.65
CA PHE A 539 10.93 -29.98 -10.91
C PHE A 539 10.35 -31.39 -10.88
N ASP A 540 9.34 -31.58 -11.72
CA ASP A 540 8.74 -32.87 -12.02
C ASP A 540 9.53 -33.61 -13.09
N ALA A 541 9.19 -34.88 -13.33
CA ALA A 541 9.79 -35.65 -14.40
C ALA A 541 9.53 -34.94 -15.75
N PRO A 542 10.56 -34.76 -16.61
CA PRO A 542 10.36 -34.09 -17.88
C PRO A 542 9.47 -34.95 -18.79
N ASP A 543 8.49 -34.30 -19.42
CA ASP A 543 7.66 -34.90 -20.44
C ASP A 543 8.34 -34.73 -21.81
N GLU A 544 8.51 -35.82 -22.54
CA GLU A 544 9.12 -35.80 -23.87
C GLU A 544 8.07 -36.06 -24.94
N ALA A 545 7.85 -35.07 -25.80
CA ALA A 545 6.91 -35.14 -26.92
C ALA A 545 7.56 -34.56 -28.18
N ASP A 546 7.50 -35.30 -29.29
CA ASP A 546 7.97 -34.87 -30.61
C ASP A 546 9.41 -34.29 -30.67
N GLY A 547 10.32 -34.81 -29.83
CA GLY A 547 11.73 -34.39 -29.78
C GLY A 547 11.98 -33.12 -28.95
N VAL A 548 10.93 -32.55 -28.36
CA VAL A 548 10.99 -31.48 -27.37
C VAL A 548 10.72 -32.07 -26.00
N SER A 549 11.56 -31.71 -25.03
CA SER A 549 11.36 -32.03 -23.62
C SER A 549 10.83 -30.80 -22.90
N ILE A 550 9.75 -30.99 -22.16
CA ILE A 550 9.11 -29.98 -21.32
C ILE A 550 9.45 -30.29 -19.86
N LEU A 551 10.02 -29.32 -19.17
CA LEU A 551 10.33 -29.39 -17.75
C LEU A 551 9.43 -28.41 -17.00
N VAL A 552 8.61 -28.94 -16.09
CA VAL A 552 7.76 -28.15 -15.21
C VAL A 552 8.33 -28.20 -13.80
N GLY A 553 8.34 -27.05 -13.11
CA GLY A 553 8.87 -26.98 -11.76
C GLY A 553 8.64 -25.65 -11.07
N ARG A 554 9.29 -25.46 -9.91
CA ARG A 554 9.27 -24.23 -9.11
C ARG A 554 10.70 -23.79 -8.81
N ALA A 555 11.00 -22.50 -8.87
CA ALA A 555 12.32 -21.99 -8.50
C ALA A 555 12.24 -20.61 -7.83
N PRO A 556 13.20 -20.26 -6.96
CA PRO A 556 13.32 -18.93 -6.39
C PRO A 556 13.42 -17.84 -7.48
N ALA A 557 12.67 -16.76 -7.32
CA ALA A 557 12.72 -15.63 -8.25
C ALA A 557 14.11 -14.97 -8.30
N SER A 558 14.84 -14.99 -7.18
CA SER A 558 16.19 -14.44 -7.03
C SER A 558 17.18 -15.08 -8.01
N THR A 559 17.02 -16.38 -8.31
CA THR A 559 17.92 -17.18 -9.13
C THR A 559 17.43 -17.35 -10.57
N ILE A 560 16.14 -17.66 -10.78
CA ILE A 560 15.62 -18.03 -12.12
C ILE A 560 15.35 -16.82 -13.03
N ARG A 561 15.21 -15.61 -12.48
CA ARG A 561 14.82 -14.39 -13.22
C ARG A 561 15.62 -14.13 -14.51
N ASN A 562 16.92 -14.38 -14.51
CA ASN A 562 17.81 -14.12 -15.66
C ASN A 562 18.08 -15.37 -16.51
N TYR A 563 17.40 -16.47 -16.23
CA TYR A 563 17.66 -17.73 -16.91
C TYR A 563 17.22 -17.72 -18.37
N GLN A 564 16.22 -16.91 -18.75
CA GLN A 564 15.75 -16.79 -20.13
C GLN A 564 16.86 -16.42 -21.11
N VAL A 565 17.72 -15.46 -20.76
CA VAL A 565 18.84 -15.03 -21.60
C VAL A 565 19.87 -16.14 -21.76
N GLN A 566 20.18 -16.84 -20.66
CA GLN A 566 21.12 -17.96 -20.68
C GLN A 566 20.57 -19.12 -21.52
N LEU A 567 19.30 -19.49 -21.29
CA LEU A 567 18.57 -20.51 -22.03
C LEU A 567 18.59 -20.25 -23.52
N ALA A 568 18.20 -19.04 -23.96
CA ALA A 568 18.22 -18.66 -25.36
C ALA A 568 19.63 -18.74 -25.96
N THR A 569 20.65 -18.31 -25.20
CA THR A 569 22.05 -18.31 -25.65
C THR A 569 22.55 -19.73 -25.95
N PHE A 570 22.34 -20.70 -25.04
CA PHE A 570 22.86 -22.04 -25.24
C PHE A 570 21.97 -22.95 -26.08
N THR A 571 20.67 -22.66 -26.16
CA THR A 571 19.74 -23.36 -27.06
C THR A 571 19.72 -22.77 -28.47
N LYS A 572 20.52 -21.73 -28.74
CA LYS A 572 20.52 -20.96 -30.00
C LYS A 572 19.13 -20.43 -30.37
N GLY A 573 18.31 -20.12 -29.36
CA GLY A 573 16.95 -19.60 -29.51
C GLY A 573 15.86 -20.68 -29.65
N GLU A 574 16.19 -21.97 -29.61
CA GLU A 574 15.20 -23.06 -29.68
C GLU A 574 14.51 -23.32 -28.33
N GLY A 575 15.12 -22.91 -27.22
CA GLY A 575 14.56 -23.06 -25.88
C GLY A 575 13.60 -21.95 -25.52
N ARG A 576 12.45 -22.32 -24.97
CA ARG A 576 11.44 -21.39 -24.44
C ARG A 576 11.30 -21.62 -22.94
N ILE A 577 11.21 -20.54 -22.17
CA ILE A 577 10.87 -20.57 -20.74
C ILE A 577 9.66 -19.70 -20.51
N SER A 578 8.75 -20.20 -19.70
CA SER A 578 7.68 -19.41 -19.10
C SER A 578 7.85 -19.39 -17.59
N LEU A 579 7.54 -18.25 -16.99
CA LEU A 579 7.50 -18.04 -15.55
C LEU A 579 6.09 -17.55 -15.17
N ILE A 580 5.49 -18.18 -14.17
CA ILE A 580 4.21 -17.82 -13.58
C ILE A 580 4.44 -17.65 -12.09
N TYR A 581 4.05 -16.49 -11.54
CA TYR A 581 4.19 -16.24 -10.11
C TYR A 581 3.42 -17.30 -9.31
N ASP A 582 4.07 -17.88 -8.29
CA ASP A 582 3.52 -19.00 -7.52
C ASP A 582 3.49 -18.75 -6.00
N GLY A 583 3.58 -17.49 -5.59
CA GLY A 583 3.52 -17.09 -4.18
C GLY A 583 4.89 -16.98 -3.52
N TYR A 584 4.86 -16.91 -2.19
CA TYR A 584 6.03 -16.87 -1.31
C TYR A 584 6.27 -18.24 -0.70
N ASP A 585 7.54 -18.62 -0.54
CA ASP A 585 7.97 -19.85 0.12
C ASP A 585 9.25 -19.57 0.94
N ALA A 586 9.72 -20.55 1.70
CA ALA A 586 10.90 -20.41 2.54
C ALA A 586 12.14 -20.00 1.71
N CYS A 587 12.88 -19.01 2.18
CA CYS A 587 14.07 -18.52 1.49
C CYS A 587 15.17 -19.59 1.44
N HIS A 588 15.70 -19.85 0.24
CA HIS A 588 16.71 -20.87 0.00
C HIS A 588 18.08 -20.53 0.65
N ASN A 589 18.41 -19.25 0.80
CA ASN A 589 19.68 -18.76 1.34
C ASN A 589 19.50 -17.72 2.47
N GLU A 590 18.55 -17.99 3.37
CA GLU A 590 18.15 -17.09 4.48
C GLU A 590 19.34 -16.45 5.23
N ALA A 591 20.37 -17.22 5.59
CA ALA A 591 21.52 -16.71 6.33
C ALA A 591 22.33 -15.64 5.57
N GLU A 592 22.50 -15.81 4.25
CA GLU A 592 23.21 -14.84 3.41
C GLU A 592 22.39 -13.55 3.25
N VAL A 593 21.07 -13.68 3.14
CA VAL A 593 20.16 -12.53 3.02
C VAL A 593 20.14 -11.73 4.32
N ILE A 594 20.11 -12.40 5.48
CA ILE A 594 20.19 -11.75 6.78
C ILE A 594 21.51 -10.98 6.93
N GLU A 595 22.65 -11.62 6.63
CA GLU A 595 23.96 -10.97 6.69
C GLU A 595 24.07 -9.78 5.74
N ALA A 596 23.56 -9.91 4.51
CA ALA A 596 23.56 -8.84 3.53
C ALA A 596 22.65 -7.66 3.90
N SER A 597 21.53 -7.92 4.59
CA SER A 597 20.61 -6.86 5.03
C SER A 597 21.24 -5.94 6.07
N GLY A 598 22.07 -6.49 6.97
CA GLY A 598 22.65 -5.76 8.10
C GLY A 598 21.62 -5.12 9.04
N TYR A 599 20.36 -5.56 9.00
CA TYR A 599 19.27 -4.97 9.77
C TYR A 599 19.41 -5.29 11.26
N ASN A 600 19.33 -4.25 12.11
CA ASN A 600 19.36 -4.39 13.55
C ASN A 600 18.02 -3.95 14.16
N PRO A 601 17.19 -4.90 14.66
CA PRO A 601 15.87 -4.57 15.17
C PRO A 601 15.89 -3.74 16.46
N ASP A 602 17.00 -3.76 17.24
CA ASP A 602 17.14 -2.96 18.46
C ASP A 602 17.49 -1.49 18.19
N GLU A 603 18.00 -1.17 16.99
CA GLU A 603 18.32 0.20 16.56
C GLU A 603 17.18 0.86 15.77
N ASP A 604 16.12 0.11 15.45
CA ASP A 604 14.94 0.61 14.74
C ASP A 604 14.08 1.52 15.63
N VAL A 605 14.23 2.83 15.43
CA VAL A 605 13.51 3.87 16.16
C VAL A 605 12.03 3.94 15.76
N ASP A 606 11.70 3.53 14.52
CA ASP A 606 10.33 3.57 14.00
C ASP A 606 9.50 2.36 14.44
N ASN A 607 10.15 1.28 14.90
CA ASN A 607 9.53 0.06 15.43
C ASN A 607 10.20 -0.43 16.73
N PRO A 608 10.08 0.32 17.84
CA PRO A 608 10.75 -0.02 19.09
C PRO A 608 10.19 -1.30 19.72
N ALA A 609 11.07 -2.21 20.13
CA ALA A 609 10.70 -3.47 20.79
C ALA A 609 10.44 -3.31 22.30
N ALA A 610 10.95 -2.24 22.92
CA ALA A 610 10.84 -2.02 24.36
C ALA A 610 9.47 -1.44 24.77
N SER A 611 8.97 -1.89 25.92
CA SER A 611 7.74 -1.37 26.52
C SER A 611 8.03 -0.24 27.52
N VAL A 612 7.09 0.70 27.67
CA VAL A 612 7.25 1.85 28.55
C VAL A 612 6.42 1.63 29.81
N PHE A 613 7.09 1.45 30.94
CA PHE A 613 6.46 1.30 32.26
C PHE A 613 6.64 2.58 33.08
N CYS A 614 5.87 2.75 34.14
CA CYS A 614 6.08 3.84 35.08
C CYS A 614 6.87 3.35 36.31
N SER A 615 8.06 3.90 36.55
CA SER A 615 8.79 3.69 37.80
C SER A 615 9.15 5.03 38.44
N HIS A 616 8.71 5.24 39.69
CA HIS A 616 8.91 6.49 40.45
C HIS A 616 8.41 7.79 39.79
N GLY A 617 7.40 7.70 38.91
CA GLY A 617 6.81 8.88 38.26
C GLY A 617 7.53 9.35 36.99
N ALA A 618 8.52 8.60 36.51
CA ALA A 618 9.12 8.76 35.18
C ALA A 618 8.86 7.51 34.33
N GLY A 619 8.78 7.68 33.01
CA GLY A 619 8.70 6.56 32.07
C GLY A 619 10.01 5.79 32.05
N ASP A 620 9.96 4.51 32.36
CA ASP A 620 11.08 3.56 32.39
C ASP A 620 10.96 2.62 31.18
N ILE A 621 12.04 2.49 30.42
CA ILE A 621 12.06 1.67 29.21
C ILE A 621 12.47 0.27 29.61
N VAL A 622 11.53 -0.67 29.52
CA VAL A 622 11.76 -2.08 29.82
C VAL A 622 12.10 -2.82 28.53
N PRO A 623 13.28 -3.45 28.42
CA PRO A 623 13.66 -4.26 27.28
C PRO A 623 12.65 -5.39 27.01
N TRP A 624 12.47 -5.73 25.74
CA TRP A 624 11.46 -6.68 25.27
C TRP A 624 11.47 -8.04 25.99
N TYR A 625 12.63 -8.51 26.44
CA TYR A 625 12.81 -9.79 27.13
C TYR A 625 12.39 -9.77 28.61
N GLU A 626 12.16 -8.59 29.20
CA GLU A 626 11.69 -8.43 30.59
C GLU A 626 10.19 -8.07 30.68
N VAL A 627 9.52 -7.80 29.55
CA VAL A 627 8.16 -7.26 29.52
C VAL A 627 7.14 -8.24 30.12
N LYS A 628 7.25 -9.53 29.78
CA LYS A 628 6.32 -10.57 30.28
C LYS A 628 6.39 -10.76 31.80
N GLU A 629 7.54 -10.52 32.42
CA GLU A 629 7.68 -10.64 33.89
C GLU A 629 7.05 -9.45 34.64
N LYS A 630 6.85 -8.32 33.96
CA LYS A 630 6.36 -7.06 34.53
C LYS A 630 4.94 -6.69 34.11
N CYS A 631 4.32 -7.47 33.22
CA CYS A 631 2.95 -7.22 32.73
C CYS A 631 1.92 -7.28 33.87
N HIS A 632 0.86 -6.49 33.75
CA HIS A 632 -0.19 -6.41 34.77
C HIS A 632 -1.33 -7.40 34.49
N VAL A 633 -1.47 -7.87 33.25
CA VAL A 633 -2.40 -8.94 32.86
C VAL A 633 -1.63 -10.26 32.73
N PRO A 634 -2.06 -11.35 33.38
CA PRO A 634 -1.37 -12.64 33.26
C PRO A 634 -1.47 -13.20 31.84
N CYS A 635 -0.32 -13.63 31.30
CA CYS A 635 -0.20 -14.27 29.99
C CYS A 635 -1.07 -15.53 29.90
N MET A 636 -1.58 -15.84 28.70
CA MET A 636 -2.46 -16.99 28.46
C MET A 636 -1.76 -18.33 28.72
N VAL A 637 -0.43 -18.38 28.56
CA VAL A 637 0.39 -19.57 28.85
C VAL A 637 0.28 -19.99 30.33
N ASP A 638 0.07 -19.05 31.25
CA ASP A 638 -0.12 -19.34 32.69
C ASP A 638 -1.57 -19.76 33.03
N LYS A 639 -2.56 -19.34 32.24
CA LYS A 639 -3.99 -19.69 32.44
C LYS A 639 -4.27 -21.19 32.19
N ASN A 640 -3.47 -21.86 31.36
CA ASN A 640 -3.61 -23.30 31.08
C ASN A 640 -2.81 -24.19 32.04
N ALA A 641 -1.81 -23.67 32.75
CA ALA A 641 -1.02 -24.43 33.73
C ALA A 641 -1.79 -24.73 35.03
N THR A 642 -2.94 -24.08 35.25
CA THR A 642 -3.73 -24.16 36.49
C THR A 642 -4.95 -25.09 36.41
N GLN A 643 -5.15 -25.83 35.32
CA GLN A 643 -6.36 -26.68 35.13
C GLN A 643 -6.19 -28.18 35.40
N ASP A 644 -5.04 -28.66 35.87
CA ASP A 644 -4.90 -30.06 36.29
C ASP A 644 -4.70 -30.16 37.80
N PHE A 645 -5.77 -30.40 38.57
CA PHE A 645 -5.81 -31.24 39.79
C PHE A 645 -7.26 -31.35 40.31
N ASP A 646 -7.95 -32.41 39.87
CA ASP A 646 -9.19 -32.89 40.49
C ASP A 646 -8.84 -33.79 41.70
N GLU A 647 -9.28 -33.41 42.92
CA GLU A 647 -9.76 -34.36 43.94
C GLU A 647 -10.48 -33.62 45.10
N ILE A 648 -11.76 -33.92 45.30
CA ILE A 648 -12.60 -33.43 46.40
C ILE A 648 -12.52 -34.41 47.59
N PRO A 649 -12.36 -33.94 48.86
CA PRO A 649 -13.46 -34.14 49.81
C PRO A 649 -13.68 -33.01 50.84
N THR A 650 -14.89 -32.45 50.81
CA THR A 650 -15.76 -31.96 51.91
C THR A 650 -15.15 -31.50 53.26
N LYS A 651 -15.23 -30.19 53.55
CA LYS A 651 -15.82 -29.66 54.81
C LYS A 651 -16.02 -28.13 54.75
N ARG A 652 -17.18 -27.68 55.22
CA ARG A 652 -17.58 -26.27 55.37
C ARG A 652 -16.61 -25.49 56.30
N MET A 653 -16.15 -24.30 55.89
CA MET A 653 -16.40 -23.00 56.54
C MET A 653 -15.51 -21.87 55.99
N ASN A 654 -16.19 -20.73 55.76
CA ASN A 654 -15.76 -19.33 55.83
C ASN A 654 -14.86 -18.68 54.76
N HIS A 655 -15.42 -17.60 54.22
CA HIS A 655 -14.83 -16.48 53.47
C HIS A 655 -13.34 -16.19 53.73
N GLY A 656 -12.61 -15.99 52.62
CA GLY A 656 -11.34 -15.27 52.50
C GLY A 656 -11.08 -15.00 51.02
N VAL A 657 -11.66 -13.92 50.46
CA VAL A 657 -10.98 -12.78 49.81
C VAL A 657 -10.19 -13.18 48.55
N ASP A 658 -10.82 -12.97 47.39
CA ASP A 658 -10.15 -12.74 46.12
C ASP A 658 -9.30 -11.47 46.23
N GLU A 659 -8.00 -11.57 46.00
CA GLU A 659 -7.13 -10.40 45.79
C GLU A 659 -7.40 -9.83 44.40
N TRP A 660 -8.44 -9.01 44.30
CA TRP A 660 -8.53 -7.95 43.30
C TRP A 660 -7.81 -6.72 43.86
N LEU A 661 -6.78 -6.24 43.16
CA LEU A 661 -6.19 -4.92 43.47
C LEU A 661 -7.24 -3.84 43.14
N ASP A 662 -7.58 -3.04 44.14
CA ASP A 662 -8.60 -1.99 44.13
C ASP A 662 -8.16 -0.83 43.20
N PRO A 663 -9.04 -0.18 42.41
CA PRO A 663 -8.72 1.09 41.74
C PRO A 663 -8.04 2.13 42.65
N ASP A 664 -8.34 2.10 43.95
CA ASP A 664 -7.70 2.92 44.99
C ASP A 664 -6.21 2.57 45.22
N GLU A 665 -5.76 1.39 44.82
CA GLU A 665 -4.38 0.91 44.94
C GLU A 665 -3.50 1.39 43.77
N ILE A 666 -4.07 1.48 42.58
CA ILE A 666 -3.46 2.11 41.40
C ILE A 666 -3.44 3.63 41.57
N ASP A 667 -4.53 4.22 42.07
CA ASP A 667 -4.55 5.63 42.48
C ASP A 667 -3.54 5.89 43.61
N LYS A 668 -3.30 4.94 44.53
CA LYS A 668 -2.22 5.04 45.54
C LYS A 668 -0.82 4.98 44.93
N ILE A 669 -0.58 4.14 43.93
CA ILE A 669 0.71 4.08 43.22
C ILE A 669 0.96 5.40 42.47
N LEU A 670 -0.05 5.93 41.78
CA LEU A 670 -0.04 7.27 41.16
C LEU A 670 0.14 8.40 42.19
N HIS A 671 -0.51 8.30 43.36
CA HIS A 671 -0.39 9.27 44.44
C HIS A 671 0.94 9.19 45.20
N MET A 672 1.56 8.00 45.29
CA MET A 672 2.88 7.80 45.88
C MET A 672 3.99 8.41 45.02
N ALA A 673 3.85 8.35 43.70
CA ALA A 673 4.77 9.02 42.78
C ALA A 673 4.69 10.56 42.83
N THR A 674 3.58 11.12 43.33
CA THR A 674 3.28 12.57 43.21
C THR A 674 3.38 13.38 44.51
N HIS A 675 3.58 12.75 45.68
CA HIS A 675 3.57 13.46 46.97
C HIS A 675 4.81 13.25 47.85
N SER A 676 5.91 13.90 47.49
CA SER A 676 6.98 14.27 48.42
C SER A 676 7.09 15.79 48.49
N ASN A 677 6.15 16.45 49.19
CA ASN A 677 6.25 17.78 49.83
C ASN A 677 4.89 18.51 49.88
N HIS A 678 4.12 18.40 50.96
CA HIS A 678 3.63 19.59 51.70
C HIS A 678 2.82 19.28 52.95
N GLY A 679 2.94 20.20 53.92
CA GLY A 679 2.37 20.15 55.25
C GLY A 679 0.93 20.65 55.40
N LYS A 680 0.34 20.18 56.49
CA LYS A 680 -0.89 20.53 57.23
C LYS A 680 -1.56 21.88 56.92
N ASN A 681 -2.85 21.86 56.55
CA ASN A 681 -3.98 22.21 57.44
C ASN A 681 -5.37 21.98 56.79
N PRO A 682 -6.49 21.96 57.54
CA PRO A 682 -7.56 21.00 57.28
C PRO A 682 -8.97 21.58 57.02
N LYS A 683 -9.87 20.67 56.64
CA LYS A 683 -11.35 20.69 56.73
C LYS A 683 -12.15 21.53 55.72
N LYS A 684 -12.96 20.83 54.93
CA LYS A 684 -14.42 21.05 54.81
C LYS A 684 -15.07 19.80 54.22
N GLY A 685 -16.01 19.21 54.97
CA GLY A 685 -16.88 18.14 54.48
C GLY A 685 -18.28 18.65 54.18
N TRP A 686 -19.02 17.91 53.36
CA TRP A 686 -20.46 17.60 53.42
C TRP A 686 -20.85 16.87 52.12
N HIS A 687 -21.19 15.59 52.20
CA HIS A 687 -22.53 14.99 52.37
C HIS A 687 -23.31 14.79 51.07
N TYR A 688 -23.51 13.51 50.77
CA TYR A 688 -24.37 12.93 49.75
C TYR A 688 -25.84 13.36 49.94
N GLY A 689 -26.49 13.70 48.83
CA GLY A 689 -27.93 13.81 48.70
C GLY A 689 -28.42 12.91 47.58
N ASP A 690 -29.04 11.81 47.98
CA ASP A 690 -29.84 10.90 47.16
C ASP A 690 -31.11 11.62 46.64
N GLY A 691 -31.59 11.28 45.45
CA GLY A 691 -32.74 11.98 44.86
C GLY A 691 -33.04 11.69 43.40
N ASP A 692 -33.53 10.48 43.16
CA ASP A 692 -34.28 10.00 42.00
C ASP A 692 -35.12 11.09 41.28
N ARG A 693 -34.81 11.36 40.00
CA ARG A 693 -35.72 11.98 39.01
C ARG A 693 -35.40 11.49 37.60
N VAL A 694 -36.22 10.56 37.15
CA VAL A 694 -36.50 10.26 35.74
C VAL A 694 -36.70 11.56 34.94
N ARG A 695 -35.92 11.75 33.87
CA ARG A 695 -36.21 12.73 32.82
C ARG A 695 -36.18 12.08 31.45
N ARG A 696 -37.28 12.34 30.74
CA ARG A 696 -37.68 11.86 29.42
C ARG A 696 -36.62 12.11 28.35
N VAL A 697 -36.54 11.15 27.44
CA VAL A 697 -36.01 11.30 26.09
C VAL A 697 -36.89 12.31 25.36
N ASP A 698 -36.30 13.45 24.97
CA ASP A 698 -36.82 14.27 23.89
C ASP A 698 -35.70 14.43 22.86
N SER A 699 -36.01 13.93 21.67
CA SER A 699 -35.31 14.06 20.41
C SER A 699 -35.25 15.52 19.97
N ASP A 700 -34.05 16.03 19.67
CA ASP A 700 -33.81 17.09 18.68
C ASP A 700 -32.29 17.21 18.45
N TYR A 701 -31.77 16.47 17.47
CA TYR A 701 -30.41 16.68 16.97
C TYR A 701 -30.39 17.89 16.04
N VAL A 702 -30.01 19.05 16.59
CA VAL A 702 -29.68 20.25 15.80
C VAL A 702 -28.20 20.17 15.40
N TYR A 703 -27.95 20.04 14.10
CA TYR A 703 -26.62 20.13 13.49
C TYR A 703 -26.01 21.51 13.79
N LYS A 704 -24.95 21.58 14.59
CA LYS A 704 -24.15 22.81 14.78
C LYS A 704 -22.97 22.76 13.81
N ALA A 705 -22.90 23.75 12.93
CA ALA A 705 -21.77 23.96 12.02
C ALA A 705 -20.43 24.05 12.80
N PRO A 706 -19.30 23.61 12.22
CA PRO A 706 -18.00 23.65 12.87
C PRO A 706 -17.62 25.10 13.20
N LYS A 707 -17.15 25.34 14.43
CA LYS A 707 -16.56 26.64 14.79
C LYS A 707 -15.23 26.80 14.09
N GLU A 708 -15.01 27.95 13.44
CA GLU A 708 -13.70 28.40 12.97
C GLU A 708 -12.66 28.26 14.09
N ILE A 709 -11.63 27.45 13.85
CA ILE A 709 -10.52 27.24 14.78
C ILE A 709 -9.60 28.46 14.66
N LYS A 710 -9.59 29.33 15.67
CA LYS A 710 -8.59 30.41 15.77
C LYS A 710 -7.19 29.79 15.89
N ALA A 711 -6.23 30.30 15.12
CA ALA A 711 -4.82 29.92 15.22
C ALA A 711 -4.33 30.06 16.67
N LYS A 712 -3.73 29.00 17.22
CA LYS A 712 -3.17 29.00 18.58
C LYS A 712 -1.90 29.88 18.62
N GLU A 713 -1.74 30.67 19.67
CA GLU A 713 -0.51 31.43 19.91
C GLU A 713 0.68 30.49 20.16
N LYS A 714 1.85 30.81 19.61
CA LYS A 714 3.06 29.97 19.69
C LYS A 714 3.96 30.39 20.85
N TYR A 715 4.41 29.43 21.65
CA TYR A 715 5.34 29.64 22.77
C TYR A 715 6.60 28.81 22.59
N LEU A 716 7.75 29.40 22.91
CA LEU A 716 9.04 28.71 22.96
C LEU A 716 9.54 28.71 24.40
N LEU A 717 9.62 27.54 25.04
CA LEU A 717 10.23 27.38 26.36
C LEU A 717 11.67 26.93 26.20
N VAL A 718 12.59 27.58 26.90
CA VAL A 718 14.02 27.29 26.83
C VAL A 718 14.55 27.03 28.23
N ASP A 719 15.13 25.86 28.45
CA ASP A 719 16.01 25.64 29.61
C ASP A 719 17.32 26.41 29.37
N GLY A 720 17.49 27.49 30.14
CA GLY A 720 18.58 28.42 29.99
C GLY A 720 19.95 27.80 30.29
N TYR A 721 20.06 26.92 31.29
CA TYR A 721 21.36 26.33 31.63
C TYR A 721 21.74 25.21 30.67
N ASN A 722 20.79 24.33 30.32
CA ASN A 722 21.02 23.28 29.32
C ASN A 722 21.53 23.86 28.00
N LEU A 723 20.88 24.94 27.52
CA LEU A 723 21.28 25.58 26.27
C LEU A 723 22.64 26.30 26.38
N ILE A 724 22.96 26.94 27.52
CA ILE A 724 24.29 27.54 27.74
C ILE A 724 25.39 26.47 27.71
N TYR A 725 25.18 25.30 28.32
CA TYR A 725 26.17 24.21 28.29
C TYR A 725 26.34 23.59 26.92
N ALA A 726 25.28 23.57 26.11
CA ALA A 726 25.30 23.03 24.75
C ALA A 726 25.93 23.99 23.73
N TRP A 727 25.97 25.30 24.01
CA TRP A 727 26.47 26.33 23.10
C TRP A 727 27.96 26.64 23.36
N PRO A 728 28.90 26.28 22.47
CA PRO A 728 30.34 26.40 22.71
C PRO A 728 30.80 27.81 23.15
N GLU A 729 30.31 28.85 22.48
CA GLU A 729 30.65 30.25 22.75
C GLU A 729 30.10 30.77 24.09
N LEU A 730 28.95 30.27 24.54
CA LEU A 730 28.37 30.63 25.84
C LEU A 730 29.03 29.84 26.97
N LYS A 731 29.44 28.61 26.70
CA LYS A 731 30.18 27.77 27.64
C LYS A 731 31.54 28.37 27.99
N GLU A 732 32.28 28.91 27.02
CA GLU A 732 33.53 29.64 27.30
C GLU A 732 33.33 30.88 28.17
N VAL A 733 32.20 31.57 28.02
CA VAL A 733 31.85 32.75 28.84
C VAL A 733 31.40 32.33 30.23
N LEU A 734 30.71 31.19 30.36
CA LEU A 734 30.25 30.63 31.63
C LEU A 734 31.41 30.34 32.58
N ASP A 735 32.53 29.84 32.05
CA ASP A 735 33.75 29.55 32.83
C ASP A 735 34.39 30.81 33.45
N VAL A 736 34.06 32.00 32.93
CA VAL A 736 34.60 33.29 33.39
C VAL A 736 33.58 34.08 34.20
N ASN A 737 32.31 34.13 33.76
CA ASN A 737 31.25 34.89 34.40
C ASN A 737 29.85 34.33 34.06
N LEU A 738 29.19 33.72 35.05
CA LEU A 738 27.85 33.15 34.93
C LEU A 738 26.78 34.19 34.54
N ASP A 739 26.81 35.39 35.14
CA ASP A 739 25.85 36.46 34.78
C ASP A 739 26.07 36.95 33.34
N GLY A 740 27.32 36.92 32.86
CA GLY A 740 27.68 37.27 31.49
C GLY A 740 27.16 36.26 30.46
N ALA A 741 27.26 34.96 30.74
CA ALA A 741 26.73 33.91 29.88
C ALA A 741 25.20 33.97 29.80
N ARG A 742 24.53 34.19 30.95
CA ARG A 742 23.09 34.39 31.00
C ARG A 742 22.63 35.60 30.19
N GLY A 743 23.31 36.74 30.34
CA GLY A 743 23.01 37.95 29.58
C GLY A 743 23.10 37.73 28.07
N LYS A 744 24.19 37.10 27.60
CA LYS A 744 24.36 36.77 26.18
C LYS A 744 23.28 35.83 25.65
N LEU A 745 22.87 34.82 26.43
CA LEU A 745 21.79 33.92 26.03
C LEU A 745 20.47 34.69 25.83
N LEU A 746 20.13 35.57 26.78
CA LEU A 746 18.90 36.36 26.70
C LEU A 746 18.90 37.30 25.49
N ASP A 747 20.04 37.89 25.14
CA ASP A 747 20.18 38.72 23.95
C ASP A 747 19.95 37.90 22.65
N ILE A 748 20.49 36.69 22.58
CA ILE A 748 20.27 35.76 21.46
C ILE A 748 18.79 35.40 21.34
N LEU A 749 18.14 35.03 22.45
CA LEU A 749 16.72 34.66 22.47
C LEU A 749 15.80 35.84 22.14
N SER A 750 16.18 37.06 22.56
CA SER A 750 15.48 38.30 22.20
C SER A 750 15.50 38.56 20.70
N ASN A 751 16.68 38.37 20.08
CA ASN A 751 16.83 38.48 18.63
C ASN A 751 16.04 37.39 17.90
N TYR A 752 16.07 36.15 18.40
CA TYR A 752 15.29 35.05 17.82
C TYR A 752 13.78 35.31 17.88
N LYS A 753 13.27 35.85 19.00
CA LYS A 753 11.88 36.31 19.09
C LYS A 753 11.57 37.44 18.11
N ALA A 754 12.50 38.34 17.84
CA ALA A 754 12.28 39.40 16.86
C ALA A 754 12.21 38.86 15.40
N MET A 755 12.80 37.70 15.15
CA MET A 755 12.83 37.03 13.84
C MET A 755 11.69 36.01 13.65
N THR A 756 10.91 35.71 14.69
CA THR A 756 9.91 34.63 14.69
C THR A 756 8.61 35.03 15.41
N ASP A 757 7.52 34.30 15.15
CA ASP A 757 6.23 34.54 15.83
C ASP A 757 6.13 33.87 17.22
N TYR A 758 7.25 33.46 17.82
CA TYR A 758 7.27 32.76 19.11
C TYR A 758 7.25 33.72 20.30
N ASN A 759 6.41 33.44 21.30
CA ASN A 759 6.56 33.98 22.63
C ASN A 759 7.60 33.18 23.41
N VAL A 760 8.82 33.73 23.49
CA VAL A 760 9.96 33.06 24.13
C VAL A 760 9.96 33.28 25.66
N ILE A 761 10.11 32.18 26.40
CA ILE A 761 10.30 32.14 27.85
C ILE A 761 11.60 31.38 28.15
N ALA A 762 12.56 32.07 28.76
CA ALA A 762 13.81 31.47 29.22
C ALA A 762 13.72 31.17 30.72
N VAL A 763 13.90 29.90 31.09
CA VAL A 763 13.78 29.42 32.47
C VAL A 763 15.17 29.10 33.01
N PHE A 764 15.50 29.60 34.20
CA PHE A 764 16.78 29.37 34.87
C PHE A 764 16.56 28.84 36.29
N ASP A 765 17.37 27.87 36.68
CA ASP A 765 17.44 27.40 38.07
C ASP A 765 17.94 28.50 39.02
N ALA A 766 17.33 28.61 40.19
CA ALA A 766 17.82 29.52 41.23
C ALA A 766 19.13 29.02 41.87
N TYR A 767 20.25 29.69 41.57
CA TYR A 767 21.53 29.43 42.22
C TYR A 767 21.70 30.25 43.53
N ARG A 768 21.78 29.55 44.68
CA ARG A 768 22.28 30.00 46.01
C ARG A 768 21.81 31.38 46.52
N VAL A 769 20.53 31.54 46.90
CA VAL A 769 20.13 32.50 47.95
C VAL A 769 18.93 31.94 48.72
N LYS A 770 19.03 31.84 50.05
CA LYS A 770 17.98 31.26 50.92
C LYS A 770 16.68 32.06 50.83
N GLY A 771 15.59 31.40 50.46
CA GLY A 771 14.22 31.94 50.58
C GLY A 771 13.71 32.80 49.42
N HIS A 772 14.11 32.50 48.18
CA HIS A 772 13.60 33.18 46.98
C HIS A 772 12.27 32.58 46.48
N GLU A 773 11.26 33.43 46.24
CA GLU A 773 10.03 33.09 45.48
C GLU A 773 10.29 33.15 43.97
N VAL A 774 9.47 32.47 43.16
CA VAL A 774 9.55 32.50 41.68
C VAL A 774 9.46 33.95 41.20
N THR A 775 10.52 34.45 40.57
CA THR A 775 10.53 35.79 39.97
C THR A 775 10.48 35.67 38.45
N ALA A 776 9.37 36.12 37.86
CA ALA A 776 9.25 36.36 36.43
C ALA A 776 9.51 37.85 36.15
N SER A 777 10.42 38.13 35.23
CA SER A 777 10.73 39.49 34.77
C SER A 777 10.87 39.52 33.26
N ASP A 778 10.47 40.63 32.64
CA ASP A 778 10.64 40.81 31.20
C ASP A 778 12.07 41.29 30.91
N TYR A 779 12.74 40.62 29.98
CA TYR A 779 14.03 41.03 29.43
C TYR A 779 13.84 41.38 27.96
N LEU A 780 13.96 42.67 27.62
CA LEU A 780 13.64 43.18 26.29
C LEU A 780 12.24 42.75 25.83
N ASN A 781 12.14 41.90 24.81
CA ASN A 781 10.87 41.37 24.29
C ASN A 781 10.55 39.95 24.78
N ILE A 782 11.39 39.29 25.60
CA ILE A 782 11.20 37.91 26.09
C ILE A 782 10.91 37.86 27.59
N HIS A 783 10.33 36.75 28.06
CA HIS A 783 10.09 36.51 29.48
C HIS A 783 11.23 35.69 30.09
N GLN A 784 11.81 36.18 31.18
CA GLN A 784 12.78 35.42 31.97
C GLN A 784 12.15 34.96 33.28
N VAL A 785 12.30 33.67 33.59
CA VAL A 785 11.78 33.07 34.81
C VAL A 785 12.93 32.44 35.59
N PHE A 786 13.03 32.80 36.87
CA PHE A 786 13.87 32.08 37.83
C PHE A 786 12.98 31.21 38.71
N THR A 787 13.29 29.91 38.78
CA THR A 787 12.54 28.96 39.62
C THR A 787 12.80 29.21 41.12
N ALA A 788 12.00 28.60 42.00
CA ALA A 788 12.25 28.67 43.46
C ALA A 788 13.36 27.69 43.88
N GLU A 789 13.92 27.85 45.09
CA GLU A 789 15.05 27.03 45.62
C GLU A 789 14.78 25.50 45.62
N ALA A 790 13.52 25.07 45.54
CA ALA A 790 13.10 23.66 45.53
C ALA A 790 12.48 23.19 44.20
N GLN A 791 12.57 23.98 43.13
CA GLN A 791 12.01 23.67 41.81
C GLN A 791 13.07 23.80 40.72
N THR A 792 13.20 22.79 39.86
CA THR A 792 14.08 22.84 38.68
C THR A 792 13.39 23.53 37.50
N ALA A 793 14.17 24.00 36.54
CA ALA A 793 13.71 24.54 35.28
C ALA A 793 12.81 23.52 34.55
N ASP A 794 13.19 22.26 34.55
CA ASP A 794 12.42 21.12 34.02
C ASP A 794 11.02 21.07 34.66
N ALA A 795 10.94 21.06 35.99
CA ALA A 795 9.66 21.03 36.71
C ALA A 795 8.77 22.26 36.43
N TYR A 796 9.33 23.39 36.01
CA TYR A 796 8.56 24.54 35.55
C TYR A 796 8.07 24.34 34.11
N ILE A 797 8.94 23.86 33.22
CA ILE A 797 8.66 23.62 31.81
C ILE A 797 7.57 22.55 31.65
N GLU A 798 7.68 21.43 32.35
CA GLU A 798 6.68 20.36 32.38
C GLU A 798 5.31 20.90 32.82
N ARG A 799 5.29 21.64 33.94
CA ARG A 799 4.06 22.20 34.50
C ARG A 799 3.40 23.19 33.53
N PHE A 800 4.19 24.09 32.94
CA PHE A 800 3.67 25.06 31.97
C PHE A 800 3.13 24.36 30.72
N THR A 801 3.86 23.37 30.22
CA THR A 801 3.47 22.60 29.03
C THR A 801 2.18 21.83 29.28
N HIS A 802 2.03 21.20 30.44
CA HIS A 802 0.81 20.49 30.82
C HIS A 802 -0.38 21.44 31.08
N GLU A 803 -0.18 22.56 31.77
CA GLU A 803 -1.25 23.53 32.06
C GLU A 803 -1.76 24.25 30.79
N HIS A 804 -0.90 24.42 29.78
CA HIS A 804 -1.19 25.27 28.63
C HIS A 804 -1.15 24.59 27.25
N GLY A 805 -0.71 23.35 27.13
CA GLY A 805 -0.57 22.63 25.84
C GLY A 805 -1.87 22.44 25.07
N LYS A 806 -3.02 22.41 25.75
CA LYS A 806 -4.34 22.38 25.06
C LYS A 806 -4.70 23.73 24.43
N LYS A 807 -4.18 24.84 24.97
CA LYS A 807 -4.55 26.22 24.59
C LYS A 807 -3.56 26.85 23.60
N TYR A 808 -2.27 26.57 23.72
CA TYR A 808 -1.20 27.17 22.91
C TYR A 808 -0.43 26.11 22.10
N ASP A 809 0.31 26.53 21.08
CA ASP A 809 1.27 25.70 20.36
C ASP A 809 2.65 25.87 21.04
N ILE A 810 3.04 24.90 21.87
CA ILE A 810 4.23 25.00 22.73
C ILE A 810 5.36 24.20 22.11
N THR A 811 6.51 24.85 21.94
CA THR A 811 7.77 24.24 21.55
C THR A 811 8.76 24.36 22.70
N VAL A 812 9.48 23.28 23.02
CA VAL A 812 10.49 23.28 24.09
C VAL A 812 11.87 22.95 23.53
N VAL A 813 12.88 23.69 24.00
CA VAL A 813 14.29 23.49 23.67
C VAL A 813 14.99 22.79 24.82
N THR A 814 15.36 21.54 24.61
CA THR A 814 16.16 20.76 25.58
C THR A 814 16.87 19.58 24.90
N SER A 815 18.06 19.24 25.38
CA SER A 815 18.79 18.03 25.00
C SER A 815 18.75 16.93 26.06
N ASP A 816 17.98 17.09 27.14
CA ASP A 816 17.84 16.06 28.17
C ASP A 816 16.85 14.97 27.71
N GLY A 817 17.32 13.73 27.58
CA GLY A 817 16.52 12.62 27.06
C GLY A 817 15.27 12.32 27.88
N LEU A 818 15.29 12.54 29.20
CA LEU A 818 14.12 12.29 30.05
C LEU A 818 13.06 13.37 29.83
N GLU A 819 13.47 14.63 29.81
CA GLU A 819 12.59 15.78 29.56
C GLU A 819 11.96 15.70 28.16
N GLN A 820 12.72 15.21 27.17
CA GLN A 820 12.22 15.05 25.81
C GLN A 820 11.03 14.09 25.69
N VAL A 821 11.06 13.00 26.46
CA VAL A 821 9.97 12.00 26.50
C VAL A 821 8.73 12.62 27.15
N ILE A 822 8.91 13.37 28.25
CA ILE A 822 7.81 13.98 29.00
C ILE A 822 7.09 15.06 28.19
N ILE A 823 7.84 15.93 27.49
CA ILE A 823 7.27 17.00 26.66
C ILE A 823 6.48 16.45 25.47
N ARG A 824 6.99 15.39 24.83
CA ARG A 824 6.30 14.72 23.72
C ARG A 824 5.00 14.07 24.20
N GLY A 825 5.01 13.43 25.38
CA GLY A 825 3.80 12.89 26.02
C GLY A 825 2.75 13.96 26.32
N ALA A 826 3.16 15.20 26.61
CA ALA A 826 2.24 16.32 26.82
C ALA A 826 1.70 16.97 25.53
N GLY A 827 2.07 16.45 24.35
CA GLY A 827 1.62 16.93 23.04
C GLY A 827 2.29 18.23 22.57
N ALA A 828 3.45 18.60 23.15
CA ALA A 828 4.24 19.75 22.75
C ALA A 828 5.36 19.38 21.77
N ARG A 829 5.79 20.35 20.96
CA ARG A 829 6.88 20.17 20.00
C ARG A 829 8.22 20.26 20.72
N LEU A 830 9.19 19.52 20.20
CA LEU A 830 10.51 19.46 20.79
C LEU A 830 11.58 19.82 19.77
N ILE A 831 12.55 20.62 20.19
CA ILE A 831 13.76 20.94 19.42
C ILE A 831 14.96 20.65 20.33
N SER A 832 15.94 19.89 19.85
CA SER A 832 17.16 19.67 20.62
C SER A 832 17.98 20.97 20.72
N SER A 833 18.81 21.11 21.76
CA SER A 833 19.65 22.31 21.91
C SER A 833 20.61 22.51 20.71
N ARG A 834 21.02 21.43 20.03
CA ARG A 834 21.86 21.49 18.82
C ARG A 834 21.10 21.98 17.59
N GLU A 835 19.90 21.44 17.36
CA GLU A 835 19.03 21.89 16.26
C GLU A 835 18.62 23.34 16.45
N PHE A 836 18.34 23.75 17.69
CA PHE A 836 17.99 25.14 17.99
C PHE A 836 19.13 26.11 17.68
N ILE A 837 20.39 25.75 17.99
CA ILE A 837 21.57 26.56 17.62
C ILE A 837 21.63 26.75 16.10
N GLN A 838 21.48 25.66 15.33
CA GLN A 838 21.48 25.71 13.87
C GLN A 838 20.30 26.53 13.32
N GLU A 839 19.14 26.44 13.96
CA GLU A 839 17.96 27.22 13.57
C GLU A 839 18.17 28.73 13.79
N VAL A 840 18.77 29.12 14.92
CA VAL A 840 19.11 30.52 15.21
C VAL A 840 20.10 31.05 14.18
N GLU A 841 21.14 30.29 13.83
CA GLU A 841 22.12 30.68 12.80
C GLU A 841 21.47 30.81 11.42
N LYS A 842 20.64 29.84 11.04
CA LYS A 842 19.90 29.87 9.77
C LYS A 842 18.99 31.09 9.68
N LYS A 843 18.25 31.40 10.75
CA LYS A 843 17.37 32.59 10.80
C LYS A 843 18.16 33.89 10.76
N ALA A 844 19.33 33.93 11.39
CA ALA A 844 20.24 35.08 11.28
C ALA A 844 20.76 35.28 9.84
N VAL A 845 21.06 34.21 9.10
CA VAL A 845 21.46 34.26 7.68
C VAL A 845 20.29 34.66 6.78
N GLU A 846 19.09 34.10 7.00
CA GLU A 846 17.86 34.48 6.28
C GLU A 846 17.55 35.97 6.45
N LEU A 847 17.67 36.51 7.68
CA LEU A 847 17.50 37.93 7.95
C LEU A 847 18.56 38.78 7.23
N ARG A 848 19.84 38.37 7.25
CA ARG A 848 20.92 39.09 6.54
C ARG A 848 20.67 39.14 5.04
N ASN A 849 20.25 38.03 4.45
CA ASN A 849 19.92 37.93 3.02
C ASN A 849 18.68 38.75 2.65
N MET A 850 17.72 38.88 3.58
CA MET A 850 16.51 39.68 3.35
C MET A 850 16.76 41.20 3.40
N TYR A 851 17.84 41.64 4.06
CA TYR A 851 18.18 43.06 4.24
C TYR A 851 19.50 43.51 3.59
N ASP A 852 20.17 42.65 2.80
CA ASP A 852 21.38 42.98 2.02
C ASP A 852 22.51 43.64 2.85
N ILE A 853 22.77 43.11 4.05
CA ILE A 853 23.82 43.63 4.94
C ILE A 853 25.14 42.89 4.66
N GLU A 854 26.04 43.52 3.89
CA GLU A 854 27.43 43.06 3.71
C GLU A 854 28.21 43.15 5.04
N MET A 855 29.02 42.14 5.36
CA MET A 855 29.92 42.17 6.51
C MET A 855 31.19 42.97 6.19
N ASP A 856 31.50 43.97 7.02
CA ASP A 856 32.88 44.37 7.34
C ASP A 856 33.42 43.50 8.49
#